data_AF-A0A485NTN1-F1
#
_entry.id   AF-A0A485NTN1-F1
#
_cell.length_a   1.000
_cell.length_b   1.000
_cell.length_c   1.000
_cell.angle_alpha   90.00
_cell.angle_beta   90.00
_cell.angle_gamma   90.00
#
_symmetry.space_group_name_H-M   'P 1'
#
loop_
_entity.id
_entity.type
_entity.pdbx_description
1 polymer ?
#
loop_
_entity_poly.entity_id
_entity_poly.type
_entity_poly.pdbx_seq_one_letter_code
_entity_poly.pdbx_strand_id
1 'polypeptide(L)'
;MRTHTRGAPSVFFIYLFCFVSAYVTDENPEVMIPFTNAHYDSHPMLFFSRDEVAELQLRAAGSHEHIAARLTEAVHTMLSSPLEYLPPWDPKDYSARWNEIYGNNLGALAMFCVLYPENIEARDMAKDYMERMAAQPSWLVKDAPWDEVPLAHSLVGFATAYDFLYNYLSKTQQEKFLEVIANVSGYMYETSYRRGWGFQYLHNHQPTNCMALLTGSLVLMNQGYLQEAYLWTKQVLTIMEKSLVLLREVTDGSLYEGVAYGSYTTRSLFQYMFLVQRHFDINHFGHPWLKQHFAFMYRTILPGFQRTVAIADSNYNWFYGPESQLVFLDKFVMRNGSGNWLADQIRRNRVVEGPGTPSKGQRWCTLHTEFLWYDASLKSVPPPDFGTPTLHYFEDWGVVTYGSALPAEINRSFLSFKSGKLGGRAIYDIVHRNKYKDWIKGWRNFNAGHEHPDQNSFTFAPNGLPFITEALYGPKYTFFNNVLMFSPAVSKSCFSPWEGQVTEDCSSKWSKYKHDLAASCQGRVVAAVEKNGVVFIRGEGVGAYNPQLNLRSVQRNLILLHPQLLLLVDQIHLGEDSPLETAASFFHNVDVPFEETVVDGVHGAFIRQRDGLYKMYWMDDTGYSEKATFASVTYPRGYPYNGTNYVNVTMHLRSPITRTAYLFIGPSVDVQSFSIHGDSQQLDVFVATSQHAYATYLWTGETTGQSAFAQVIADRQKILFDRSSAIKSTTVPEVKDYAAIVEQNLQHFKPVFQLLEKQILSRVRNTASFRKTAERLLRFSDKRQTEEAIDRIFAISQQQQQQSKSKKNRRAGKRYKFVDAVPDIFAQIEVNEKKIRQKAQILAQKELPIDEDEEMKDLLDFADVTYEKHKNGGLMKGRFGQTRMMTTRSRAPSASYTKLFLILNIAIFFVMLAMQLTYFQRAQSLHGQRCLYAVLLIDSCILLWLYSSCSQSQC
;
A
#
# COMPACT_ATOMS: atom_id res chain seq x y z
N MET A 1 -70.87 -20.53 0.15
CA MET A 1 -70.15 -19.28 0.48
C MET A 1 -69.01 -19.67 1.42
N ARG A 2 -67.74 -19.71 0.97
CA ARG A 2 -66.76 -18.57 0.95
C ARG A 2 -66.62 -17.95 2.36
N THR A 3 -65.47 -17.81 3.02
CA THR A 3 -64.10 -17.52 2.53
C THR A 3 -63.05 -17.64 3.66
N HIS A 4 -61.81 -17.96 3.26
CA HIS A 4 -60.47 -17.52 3.73
C HIS A 4 -60.20 -17.17 5.20
N THR A 5 -59.15 -17.80 5.76
CA THR A 5 -57.80 -17.20 5.94
C THR A 5 -56.78 -18.28 6.35
N ARG A 6 -55.84 -18.61 5.46
CA ARG A 6 -54.60 -19.36 5.76
C ARG A 6 -53.46 -18.59 5.10
N GLY A 7 -52.52 -18.10 5.90
CA GLY A 7 -51.32 -17.41 5.43
C GLY A 7 -51.00 -16.16 6.24
N ALA A 8 -50.46 -16.33 7.45
CA ALA A 8 -49.94 -15.22 8.25
C ALA A 8 -48.78 -15.59 9.20
N PRO A 9 -48.66 -16.83 9.75
CA PRO A 9 -47.54 -17.10 10.68
C PRO A 9 -46.22 -17.47 9.96
N SER A 10 -46.29 -18.03 8.76
CA SER A 10 -45.10 -18.54 8.04
C SER A 10 -44.27 -17.44 7.39
N VAL A 11 -44.91 -16.34 6.97
CA VAL A 11 -44.25 -15.23 6.29
C VAL A 11 -43.44 -14.39 7.28
N PHE A 12 -43.92 -14.23 8.53
CA PHE A 12 -43.20 -13.48 9.55
C PHE A 12 -41.90 -14.18 10.01
N PHE A 13 -41.90 -15.52 10.09
CA PHE A 13 -40.69 -16.28 10.43
C PHE A 13 -39.67 -16.32 9.28
N ILE A 14 -40.11 -16.35 8.03
CA ILE A 14 -39.21 -16.30 6.86
C ILE A 14 -38.58 -14.91 6.73
N TYR A 15 -39.34 -13.82 6.93
CA TYR A 15 -38.77 -12.47 6.92
C TYR A 15 -37.80 -12.23 8.07
N LEU A 16 -38.09 -12.74 9.28
CA LEU A 16 -37.15 -12.61 10.41
C LEU A 16 -35.86 -13.42 10.16
N PHE A 17 -35.94 -14.62 9.57
CA PHE A 17 -34.75 -15.39 9.18
C PHE A 17 -33.97 -14.74 8.03
N CYS A 18 -34.63 -14.14 7.04
CA CYS A 18 -33.95 -13.38 5.99
C CYS A 18 -33.27 -12.12 6.52
N PHE A 19 -33.89 -11.40 7.47
CA PHE A 19 -33.27 -10.24 8.11
C PHE A 19 -32.10 -10.64 9.03
N VAL A 20 -32.20 -11.76 9.76
CA VAL A 20 -31.09 -12.24 10.60
C VAL A 20 -29.96 -12.83 9.74
N SER A 21 -30.26 -13.50 8.62
CA SER A 21 -29.23 -14.05 7.72
C SER A 21 -28.50 -12.95 6.93
N ALA A 22 -29.17 -11.84 6.59
CA ALA A 22 -28.56 -10.68 5.95
C ALA A 22 -27.57 -9.91 6.87
N TYR A 23 -27.61 -10.15 8.18
CA TYR A 23 -26.62 -9.62 9.13
C TYR A 23 -25.43 -10.56 9.38
N VAL A 24 -25.42 -11.76 8.78
CA VAL A 24 -24.42 -12.81 9.07
C VAL A 24 -23.45 -13.03 7.91
N THR A 25 -23.74 -12.55 6.69
CA THR A 25 -22.87 -12.72 5.51
C THR A 25 -22.40 -11.38 4.94
N ASP A 26 -21.22 -11.37 4.29
CA ASP A 26 -20.68 -10.20 3.57
C ASP A 26 -21.21 -10.12 2.13
N GLU A 27 -22.21 -10.91 1.78
CA GLU A 27 -22.72 -11.02 0.43
C GLU A 27 -23.78 -9.94 0.18
N ASN A 28 -23.66 -9.22 -0.95
CA ASN A 28 -24.76 -8.39 -1.45
C ASN A 28 -25.30 -9.00 -2.76
N PRO A 29 -26.42 -9.74 -2.74
CA PRO A 29 -26.95 -10.43 -3.92
C PRO A 29 -27.42 -9.46 -5.02
N GLU A 30 -27.65 -8.18 -4.69
CA GLU A 30 -28.07 -7.13 -5.63
C GLU A 30 -26.90 -6.44 -6.36
N VAL A 31 -25.66 -6.89 -6.14
CA VAL A 31 -24.49 -6.31 -6.83
C VAL A 31 -24.61 -6.53 -8.35
N MET A 32 -24.38 -5.48 -9.13
CA MET A 32 -24.48 -5.52 -10.60
C MET A 32 -23.25 -6.15 -11.27
N ILE A 33 -22.78 -7.29 -10.77
CA ILE A 33 -21.72 -8.10 -11.37
C ILE A 33 -22.29 -9.49 -11.60
N PRO A 34 -22.72 -9.82 -12.83
CA PRO A 34 -23.24 -11.14 -13.11
C PRO A 34 -22.13 -12.18 -12.99
N PHE A 35 -22.42 -13.29 -12.30
CA PHE A 35 -21.62 -14.49 -12.42
C PHE A 35 -21.72 -15.02 -13.86
N THR A 36 -20.60 -15.06 -14.56
CA THR A 36 -20.52 -15.54 -15.94
C THR A 36 -19.95 -16.95 -15.95
N ASN A 37 -20.74 -17.93 -16.40
CA ASN A 37 -20.24 -19.29 -16.59
C ASN A 37 -19.03 -19.29 -17.53
N ALA A 38 -17.99 -20.03 -17.16
CA ALA A 38 -16.77 -20.10 -17.94
C ALA A 38 -17.02 -20.81 -19.30
N HIS A 39 -16.41 -20.26 -20.35
CA HIS A 39 -16.49 -20.77 -21.72
C HIS A 39 -15.10 -21.00 -22.28
N TYR A 40 -14.76 -22.27 -22.50
CA TYR A 40 -13.42 -22.65 -22.99
C TYR A 40 -13.04 -21.92 -24.28
N ASP A 41 -11.84 -21.33 -24.28
CA ASP A 41 -11.20 -20.65 -25.41
C ASP A 41 -12.02 -19.46 -25.93
N SER A 42 -12.59 -18.66 -25.02
CA SER A 42 -13.31 -17.42 -25.33
C SER A 42 -12.59 -16.19 -24.76
N HIS A 43 -12.29 -15.21 -25.60
CA HIS A 43 -11.56 -14.00 -25.22
C HIS A 43 -12.18 -12.75 -25.90
N PRO A 44 -12.20 -11.59 -25.23
CA PRO A 44 -11.77 -11.35 -23.83
C PRO A 44 -12.72 -12.00 -22.82
N MET A 45 -12.26 -12.22 -21.59
CA MET A 45 -13.08 -12.83 -20.53
C MET A 45 -12.84 -12.26 -19.13
N LEU A 46 -11.69 -11.64 -18.84
CA LEU A 46 -11.32 -11.25 -17.48
C LEU A 46 -12.36 -10.29 -16.90
N PHE A 47 -12.54 -9.13 -17.52
CA PHE A 47 -13.44 -8.09 -17.02
C PHE A 47 -14.76 -7.98 -17.79
N PHE A 48 -14.73 -8.37 -19.06
CA PHE A 48 -15.86 -8.31 -19.99
C PHE A 48 -15.69 -9.41 -21.03
N SER A 49 -16.79 -9.80 -21.66
CA SER A 49 -16.83 -10.74 -22.79
C SER A 49 -16.73 -10.02 -24.13
N ARG A 50 -16.49 -10.78 -25.20
CA ARG A 50 -16.47 -10.24 -26.57
C ARG A 50 -17.77 -9.52 -26.96
N ASP A 51 -18.91 -10.00 -26.48
CA ASP A 51 -20.23 -9.44 -26.81
C ASP A 51 -20.45 -8.06 -26.16
N GLU A 52 -19.71 -7.75 -25.10
CA GLU A 52 -19.77 -6.47 -24.38
C GLU A 52 -18.89 -5.38 -25.04
N VAL A 53 -17.98 -5.74 -25.96
CA VAL A 53 -17.02 -4.78 -26.56
C VAL A 53 -17.72 -3.66 -27.33
N ALA A 54 -18.79 -3.96 -28.08
CA ALA A 54 -19.52 -2.95 -28.84
C ALA A 54 -20.14 -1.88 -27.91
N GLU A 55 -20.67 -2.31 -26.77
CA GLU A 55 -21.20 -1.40 -25.74
C GLU A 55 -20.09 -0.56 -25.10
N LEU A 56 -18.90 -1.14 -24.85
CA LEU A 56 -17.76 -0.39 -24.35
C LEU A 56 -17.31 0.71 -25.35
N GLN A 57 -17.32 0.42 -26.64
CA GLN A 57 -17.00 1.40 -27.69
C GLN A 57 -18.06 2.52 -27.76
N LEU A 58 -19.34 2.18 -27.65
CA LEU A 58 -20.43 3.16 -27.56
C LEU A 58 -20.29 4.06 -26.32
N ARG A 59 -19.91 3.49 -25.18
CA ARG A 59 -19.61 4.26 -23.96
C ARG A 59 -18.44 5.20 -24.15
N ALA A 60 -17.36 4.75 -24.77
CA ALA A 60 -16.18 5.57 -25.04
C ALA A 60 -16.52 6.80 -25.90
N ALA A 61 -17.39 6.64 -26.90
CA ALA A 61 -17.86 7.72 -27.78
C ALA A 61 -19.00 8.56 -27.17
N GLY A 62 -19.40 8.31 -25.92
CA GLY A 62 -20.52 9.00 -25.28
C GLY A 62 -20.32 9.14 -23.78
N SER A 63 -20.98 8.29 -23.01
CA SER A 63 -21.11 8.48 -21.55
C SER A 63 -19.79 8.39 -20.77
N HIS A 64 -18.75 7.77 -21.32
CA HIS A 64 -17.43 7.59 -20.72
C HIS A 64 -16.34 8.39 -21.47
N GLU A 65 -16.72 9.33 -22.33
CA GLU A 65 -15.79 10.12 -23.17
C GLU A 65 -14.66 10.76 -22.35
N HIS A 66 -14.98 11.32 -21.18
CA HIS A 66 -13.99 11.96 -20.31
C HIS A 66 -12.92 11.01 -19.74
N ILE A 67 -13.21 9.71 -19.60
CA ILE A 67 -12.23 8.69 -19.19
C ILE A 67 -11.50 8.16 -20.42
N ALA A 68 -12.23 7.92 -21.52
CA ALA A 68 -11.65 7.51 -22.80
C ALA A 68 -10.62 8.52 -23.31
N ALA A 69 -10.87 9.83 -23.15
CA ALA A 69 -9.94 10.90 -23.49
C ALA A 69 -8.61 10.79 -22.75
N ARG A 70 -8.62 10.36 -21.47
CA ARG A 70 -7.39 10.13 -20.70
C ARG A 70 -6.59 8.92 -21.21
N LEU A 71 -7.27 7.85 -21.60
CA LEU A 71 -6.64 6.71 -22.27
C LEU A 71 -6.02 7.16 -23.61
N THR A 72 -6.75 7.96 -24.39
CA THR A 72 -6.27 8.52 -25.66
C THR A 72 -5.03 9.39 -25.46
N GLU A 73 -5.02 10.29 -24.47
CA GLU A 73 -3.86 11.14 -24.15
C GLU A 73 -2.64 10.30 -23.75
N ALA A 74 -2.84 9.29 -22.89
CA ALA A 74 -1.78 8.38 -22.47
C ALA A 74 -1.15 7.66 -23.65
N VAL A 75 -1.98 7.06 -24.53
CA VAL A 75 -1.50 6.35 -25.71
C VAL A 75 -0.87 7.28 -26.74
N HIS A 76 -1.44 8.46 -26.96
CA HIS A 76 -0.84 9.46 -27.84
C HIS A 76 0.54 9.90 -27.34
N THR A 77 0.72 10.06 -26.03
CA THR A 77 2.02 10.36 -25.42
C THR A 77 3.02 9.22 -25.67
N MET A 78 2.60 7.97 -25.49
CA MET A 78 3.43 6.79 -25.77
C MET A 78 3.83 6.70 -27.25
N LEU A 79 2.87 6.88 -28.16
CA LEU A 79 3.08 6.86 -29.61
C LEU A 79 3.98 8.01 -30.09
N SER A 80 3.90 9.17 -29.45
CA SER A 80 4.75 10.32 -29.77
C SER A 80 6.20 10.13 -29.32
N SER A 81 6.47 9.18 -28.42
CA SER A 81 7.82 8.88 -27.94
C SER A 81 8.03 7.38 -27.65
N PRO A 82 7.88 6.48 -28.64
CA PRO A 82 7.81 5.03 -28.37
C PRO A 82 9.06 4.48 -27.71
N LEU A 83 10.24 4.98 -28.08
CA LEU A 83 11.53 4.56 -27.51
C LEU A 83 11.67 4.89 -26.01
N GLU A 84 10.90 5.85 -25.50
CA GLU A 84 10.90 6.22 -24.08
C GLU A 84 9.98 5.32 -23.24
N TYR A 85 8.98 4.70 -23.87
CA TYR A 85 7.92 3.94 -23.17
C TYR A 85 7.95 2.44 -23.44
N LEU A 86 8.52 2.01 -24.57
CA LEU A 86 8.71 0.60 -24.87
C LEU A 86 9.73 -0.01 -23.90
N PRO A 87 9.48 -1.21 -23.37
CA PRO A 87 10.46 -1.87 -22.54
C PRO A 87 11.75 -2.15 -23.32
N PRO A 88 12.93 -2.05 -22.68
CA PRO A 88 14.18 -2.41 -23.33
C PRO A 88 14.19 -3.87 -23.77
N TRP A 89 14.84 -4.15 -24.90
CA TRP A 89 15.14 -5.54 -25.29
C TRP A 89 16.24 -6.13 -24.41
N ASP A 90 17.23 -5.32 -24.01
CA ASP A 90 18.34 -5.77 -23.16
C ASP A 90 17.82 -6.05 -21.74
N PRO A 91 17.93 -7.29 -21.23
CA PRO A 91 17.52 -7.63 -19.87
C PRO A 91 18.22 -6.83 -18.79
N LYS A 92 19.47 -6.38 -19.05
CA LYS A 92 20.21 -5.53 -18.11
C LYS A 92 19.50 -4.20 -17.92
N ASP A 93 19.00 -3.60 -18.99
CA ASP A 93 18.28 -2.33 -18.92
C ASP A 93 16.84 -2.52 -18.40
N TYR A 94 16.18 -3.61 -18.79
CA TYR A 94 14.82 -3.93 -18.33
C TYR A 94 14.75 -4.10 -16.79
N SER A 95 15.76 -4.76 -16.21
CA SER A 95 15.81 -5.10 -14.77
C SER A 95 16.64 -4.13 -13.92
N ALA A 96 17.27 -3.10 -14.52
CA ALA A 96 18.17 -2.17 -13.82
C ALA A 96 17.48 -1.26 -12.80
N ARG A 97 16.17 -1.02 -12.93
CA ARG A 97 15.42 -0.08 -12.10
C ARG A 97 14.05 -0.65 -11.75
N TRP A 98 13.41 -0.05 -10.74
CA TRP A 98 12.01 -0.34 -10.44
C TRP A 98 11.15 -0.14 -11.69
N ASN A 99 10.60 -1.24 -12.21
CA ASN A 99 10.12 -1.32 -13.59
C ASN A 99 8.60 -1.55 -13.70
N GLU A 100 7.85 -1.22 -12.65
CA GLU A 100 6.38 -1.36 -12.63
C GLU A 100 5.66 -0.62 -13.78
N ILE A 101 6.30 0.42 -14.31
CA ILE A 101 5.81 1.23 -15.44
C ILE A 101 5.43 0.36 -16.64
N TYR A 102 6.15 -0.74 -16.88
CA TYR A 102 5.94 -1.55 -18.07
C TYR A 102 4.58 -2.24 -18.06
N GLY A 103 4.25 -2.94 -16.97
CA GLY A 103 2.94 -3.55 -16.82
C GLY A 103 1.81 -2.52 -16.67
N ASN A 104 2.08 -1.42 -15.95
CA ASN A 104 1.10 -0.37 -15.68
C ASN A 104 0.60 0.31 -16.97
N ASN A 105 1.52 0.69 -17.85
CA ASN A 105 1.17 1.38 -19.10
C ASN A 105 0.58 0.42 -20.14
N LEU A 106 1.00 -0.84 -20.13
CA LEU A 106 0.48 -1.86 -21.04
C LEU A 106 -1.03 -2.10 -20.84
N GLY A 107 -1.53 -2.06 -19.60
CA GLY A 107 -2.97 -2.16 -19.32
C GLY A 107 -3.79 -1.04 -19.96
N ALA A 108 -3.30 0.21 -19.88
CA ALA A 108 -3.94 1.36 -20.53
C ALA A 108 -3.91 1.26 -22.06
N LEU A 109 -2.74 0.89 -22.63
CA LEU A 109 -2.57 0.70 -24.07
C LEU A 109 -3.48 -0.41 -24.62
N ALA A 110 -3.60 -1.53 -23.90
CA ALA A 110 -4.47 -2.64 -24.30
C ALA A 110 -5.95 -2.23 -24.28
N MET A 111 -6.40 -1.52 -23.25
CA MET A 111 -7.77 -1.01 -23.19
C MET A 111 -8.07 -0.05 -24.33
N PHE A 112 -7.15 0.86 -24.65
CA PHE A 112 -7.29 1.76 -25.80
C PHE A 112 -7.46 0.97 -27.10
N CYS A 113 -6.65 -0.07 -27.33
CA CYS A 113 -6.75 -0.91 -28.52
C CYS A 113 -8.08 -1.70 -28.61
N VAL A 114 -8.74 -1.98 -27.49
CA VAL A 114 -10.10 -2.57 -27.47
C VAL A 114 -11.14 -1.54 -27.90
N LEU A 115 -11.01 -0.30 -27.42
CA LEU A 115 -11.94 0.79 -27.71
C LEU A 115 -11.79 1.35 -29.13
N TYR A 116 -10.58 1.36 -29.67
CA TYR A 116 -10.24 1.93 -30.98
C TYR A 116 -9.47 0.93 -31.85
N PRO A 117 -10.08 -0.22 -32.23
CA PRO A 117 -9.40 -1.31 -32.94
C PRO A 117 -8.91 -0.93 -34.35
N GLU A 118 -9.46 0.14 -34.92
CA GLU A 118 -9.05 0.75 -36.19
C GLU A 118 -7.68 1.45 -36.11
N ASN A 119 -7.20 1.78 -34.91
CA ASN A 119 -5.87 2.37 -34.72
C ASN A 119 -4.79 1.28 -34.80
N ILE A 120 -4.34 1.02 -36.03
CA ILE A 120 -3.34 -0.01 -36.33
C ILE A 120 -2.01 0.29 -35.66
N GLU A 121 -1.60 1.56 -35.59
CA GLU A 121 -0.32 1.99 -35.01
C GLU A 121 -0.24 1.66 -33.51
N ALA A 122 -1.29 2.00 -32.75
CA ALA A 122 -1.39 1.67 -31.33
C ALA A 122 -1.36 0.15 -31.10
N ARG A 123 -2.05 -0.62 -31.95
CA ARG A 123 -2.10 -2.08 -31.86
C ARG A 123 -0.76 -2.73 -32.18
N ASP A 124 -0.04 -2.22 -33.16
CA ASP A 124 1.29 -2.71 -33.51
C ASP A 124 2.32 -2.34 -32.43
N MET A 125 2.20 -1.13 -31.83
CA MET A 125 2.96 -0.76 -30.63
C MET A 125 2.68 -1.72 -29.48
N ALA A 126 1.40 -2.06 -29.23
CA ALA A 126 1.03 -3.00 -28.16
C ALA A 126 1.65 -4.39 -28.37
N LYS A 127 1.68 -4.87 -29.61
CA LYS A 127 2.36 -6.13 -29.96
C LYS A 127 3.87 -6.06 -29.71
N ASP A 128 4.55 -4.99 -30.15
CA ASP A 128 5.99 -4.80 -29.89
C ASP A 128 6.28 -4.71 -28.38
N TYR A 129 5.43 -4.01 -27.65
CA TYR A 129 5.49 -3.90 -26.18
C TYR A 129 5.47 -5.28 -25.52
N MET A 130 4.48 -6.11 -25.89
CA MET A 130 4.35 -7.47 -25.37
C MET A 130 5.52 -8.35 -25.81
N GLU A 131 6.00 -8.25 -27.05
CA GLU A 131 7.16 -9.04 -27.51
C GLU A 131 8.42 -8.75 -26.69
N ARG A 132 8.67 -7.48 -26.37
CA ARG A 132 9.81 -7.04 -25.53
C ARG A 132 9.72 -7.59 -24.12
N MET A 133 8.55 -7.54 -23.49
CA MET A 133 8.34 -8.14 -22.17
C MET A 133 8.47 -9.67 -22.21
N ALA A 134 7.93 -10.31 -23.25
CA ALA A 134 7.98 -11.76 -23.43
C ALA A 134 9.39 -12.31 -23.72
N ALA A 135 10.32 -11.45 -24.17
CA ALA A 135 11.71 -11.82 -24.40
C ALA A 135 12.58 -11.78 -23.13
N GLN A 136 12.05 -11.24 -22.03
CA GLN A 136 12.82 -11.09 -20.80
C GLN A 136 13.05 -12.44 -20.10
N PRO A 137 14.28 -12.73 -19.64
CA PRO A 137 14.57 -13.94 -18.87
C PRO A 137 13.99 -13.91 -17.45
N SER A 138 13.74 -12.71 -16.92
CA SER A 138 13.13 -12.45 -15.61
C SER A 138 12.45 -11.08 -15.64
N TRP A 139 11.33 -10.94 -14.92
CA TRP A 139 10.73 -9.63 -14.66
C TRP A 139 11.04 -9.08 -13.26
N LEU A 140 11.90 -9.75 -12.49
CA LEU A 140 12.41 -9.21 -11.23
C LEU A 140 13.36 -8.03 -11.51
N VAL A 141 13.44 -7.12 -10.56
CA VAL A 141 14.46 -6.06 -10.54
C VAL A 141 15.74 -6.65 -9.99
N LYS A 142 16.87 -6.39 -10.66
CA LYS A 142 18.15 -7.06 -10.41
C LYS A 142 18.60 -6.96 -8.95
N ASP A 143 18.48 -5.76 -8.37
CA ASP A 143 18.93 -5.48 -7.01
C ASP A 143 17.81 -5.64 -5.96
N ALA A 144 16.65 -6.20 -6.37
CA ALA A 144 15.56 -6.60 -5.47
C ALA A 144 15.08 -8.04 -5.82
N PRO A 145 15.98 -9.05 -5.78
CA PRO A 145 15.68 -10.41 -6.23
C PRO A 145 14.64 -11.14 -5.36
N TRP A 146 14.35 -10.61 -4.18
CA TRP A 146 13.41 -11.14 -3.20
C TRP A 146 12.07 -10.39 -3.16
N ASP A 147 11.92 -9.33 -3.95
CA ASP A 147 10.69 -8.55 -4.05
C ASP A 147 9.96 -8.91 -5.34
N GLU A 148 8.82 -9.59 -5.21
CA GLU A 148 8.00 -10.00 -6.35
C GLU A 148 7.00 -8.93 -6.81
N VAL A 149 6.94 -7.73 -6.19
CA VAL A 149 6.03 -6.67 -6.64
C VAL A 149 6.27 -6.22 -8.09
N PRO A 150 7.52 -6.02 -8.56
CA PRO A 150 7.78 -5.68 -9.98
C PRO A 150 7.32 -6.80 -10.94
N LEU A 151 7.49 -8.06 -10.53
CA LEU A 151 6.98 -9.24 -11.25
C LEU A 151 5.45 -9.20 -11.32
N ALA A 152 4.78 -8.86 -10.21
CA ALA A 152 3.32 -8.77 -10.14
C ALA A 152 2.76 -7.71 -11.09
N HIS A 153 3.38 -6.52 -11.13
CA HIS A 153 3.01 -5.46 -12.06
C HIS A 153 3.16 -5.88 -13.52
N SER A 154 4.30 -6.47 -13.86
CA SER A 154 4.55 -7.00 -15.20
C SER A 154 3.53 -8.07 -15.58
N LEU A 155 3.26 -9.04 -14.70
CA LEU A 155 2.33 -10.14 -14.94
C LEU A 155 0.88 -9.67 -15.10
N VAL A 156 0.37 -8.84 -14.19
CA VAL A 156 -1.03 -8.40 -14.26
C VAL A 156 -1.30 -7.56 -15.51
N GLY A 157 -0.37 -6.66 -15.88
CA GLY A 157 -0.48 -5.86 -17.10
C GLY A 157 -0.39 -6.72 -18.36
N PHE A 158 0.57 -7.65 -18.41
CA PHE A 158 0.79 -8.53 -19.55
C PHE A 158 -0.36 -9.52 -19.77
N ALA A 159 -0.87 -10.15 -18.70
CA ALA A 159 -2.00 -11.07 -18.76
C ALA A 159 -3.31 -10.36 -19.13
N THR A 160 -3.51 -9.13 -18.64
CA THR A 160 -4.65 -8.29 -19.05
C THR A 160 -4.59 -7.95 -20.54
N ALA A 161 -3.42 -7.53 -21.04
CA ALA A 161 -3.24 -7.25 -22.46
C ALA A 161 -3.39 -8.49 -23.34
N TYR A 162 -2.93 -9.65 -22.87
CA TYR A 162 -3.14 -10.93 -23.55
C TYR A 162 -4.63 -11.24 -23.73
N ASP A 163 -5.43 -11.10 -22.66
CA ASP A 163 -6.87 -11.33 -22.72
C ASP A 163 -7.57 -10.34 -23.67
N PHE A 164 -7.26 -9.05 -23.54
CA PHE A 164 -7.89 -7.98 -24.31
C PHE A 164 -7.56 -8.06 -25.80
N LEU A 165 -6.32 -8.40 -26.14
CA LEU A 165 -5.81 -8.38 -27.51
C LEU A 165 -5.75 -9.76 -28.16
N TYR A 166 -6.17 -10.82 -27.47
CA TYR A 166 -6.04 -12.21 -27.92
C TYR A 166 -6.37 -12.41 -29.40
N ASN A 167 -7.52 -11.88 -29.85
CA ASN A 167 -8.02 -12.04 -31.22
C ASN A 167 -7.19 -11.31 -32.29
N TYR A 168 -6.32 -10.38 -31.90
CA TYR A 168 -5.43 -9.63 -32.80
C TYR A 168 -4.01 -10.20 -32.85
N LEU A 169 -3.66 -11.10 -31.92
CA LEU A 169 -2.36 -11.75 -31.87
C LEU A 169 -2.26 -12.86 -32.91
N SER A 170 -1.05 -13.07 -33.45
CA SER A 170 -0.77 -14.26 -34.26
C SER A 170 -0.84 -15.52 -33.39
N LYS A 171 -1.01 -16.69 -34.02
CA LYS A 171 -1.01 -17.98 -33.27
C LYS A 171 0.29 -18.20 -32.50
N THR A 172 1.43 -17.83 -33.08
CA THR A 172 2.74 -17.87 -32.42
C THR A 172 2.77 -16.99 -31.17
N GLN A 173 2.23 -15.77 -31.25
CA GLN A 173 2.14 -14.86 -30.11
C GLN A 173 1.20 -15.39 -29.03
N GLN A 174 0.04 -15.93 -29.42
CA GLN A 174 -0.91 -16.54 -28.49
C GLN A 174 -0.27 -17.68 -27.69
N GLU A 175 0.49 -18.56 -28.33
CA GLU A 175 1.18 -19.67 -27.68
C GLU A 175 2.36 -19.18 -26.82
N LYS A 176 3.28 -18.38 -27.39
CA LYS A 176 4.47 -17.85 -26.71
C LYS A 176 4.08 -17.03 -25.46
N PHE A 177 3.13 -16.12 -25.58
CA PHE A 177 2.75 -15.25 -24.46
C PHE A 177 2.02 -16.03 -23.36
N LEU A 178 1.27 -17.07 -23.71
CA LEU A 178 0.66 -17.95 -22.71
C LEU A 178 1.71 -18.72 -21.91
N GLU A 179 2.77 -19.20 -22.56
CA GLU A 179 3.90 -19.85 -21.87
C GLU A 179 4.62 -18.89 -20.91
N VAL A 180 4.80 -17.64 -21.31
CA VAL A 180 5.38 -16.59 -20.44
C VAL A 180 4.48 -16.36 -19.22
N ILE A 181 3.16 -16.18 -19.41
CA ILE A 181 2.20 -16.03 -18.30
C ILE A 181 2.27 -17.22 -17.36
N ALA A 182 2.31 -18.44 -17.90
CA ALA A 182 2.38 -19.67 -17.12
C ALA A 182 3.66 -19.75 -16.27
N ASN A 183 4.82 -19.47 -16.87
CA ASN A 183 6.11 -19.53 -16.18
C ASN A 183 6.17 -18.52 -15.02
N VAL A 184 5.77 -17.28 -15.27
CA VAL A 184 5.80 -16.21 -14.27
C VAL A 184 4.77 -16.45 -13.16
N SER A 185 3.57 -16.91 -13.51
CA SER A 185 2.55 -17.27 -12.52
C SER A 185 3.00 -18.45 -11.65
N GLY A 186 3.64 -19.45 -12.26
CA GLY A 186 4.23 -20.58 -11.52
C GLY A 186 5.29 -20.13 -10.52
N TYR A 187 6.15 -19.18 -10.89
CA TYR A 187 7.12 -18.58 -9.95
C TYR A 187 6.43 -17.88 -8.78
N MET A 188 5.43 -17.02 -9.07
CA MET A 188 4.66 -16.31 -8.04
C MET A 188 3.94 -17.26 -7.07
N TYR A 189 3.40 -18.37 -7.59
CA TYR A 189 2.78 -19.42 -6.78
C TYR A 189 3.79 -20.07 -5.82
N GLU A 190 4.98 -20.42 -6.31
CA GLU A 190 6.03 -21.03 -5.49
C GLU A 190 6.56 -20.10 -4.40
N THR A 191 6.75 -18.81 -4.70
CA THR A 191 7.22 -17.82 -3.72
C THR A 191 6.17 -17.50 -2.65
N SER A 192 4.87 -17.67 -2.95
CA SER A 192 3.79 -17.49 -1.97
C SER A 192 3.93 -18.35 -0.71
N TYR A 193 4.66 -19.47 -0.78
CA TYR A 193 4.90 -20.34 0.36
C TYR A 193 6.15 -19.96 1.17
N ARG A 194 7.00 -19.06 0.66
CA ARG A 194 8.34 -18.77 1.19
C ARG A 194 8.55 -17.29 1.58
N ARG A 195 7.62 -16.40 1.22
CA ARG A 195 7.75 -14.94 1.41
C ARG A 195 6.73 -14.38 2.39
N GLY A 196 7.06 -13.25 3.02
CA GLY A 196 6.21 -12.54 3.97
C GLY A 196 4.81 -12.29 3.43
N TRP A 197 4.68 -11.81 2.18
CA TRP A 197 3.38 -11.49 1.56
C TRP A 197 2.40 -12.67 1.49
N GLY A 198 2.88 -13.92 1.53
CA GLY A 198 2.03 -15.10 1.57
C GLY A 198 1.30 -15.33 2.90
N PHE A 199 1.72 -14.65 3.98
CA PHE A 199 1.13 -14.81 5.33
C PHE A 199 1.07 -13.52 6.17
N GLN A 200 1.56 -12.39 5.67
CA GLN A 200 1.40 -11.05 6.23
C GLN A 200 0.11 -10.43 5.69
N TYR A 201 -0.99 -10.63 6.40
CA TYR A 201 -2.32 -10.24 5.94
C TYR A 201 -2.48 -8.72 5.90
N LEU A 202 -3.26 -8.23 4.93
CA LEU A 202 -3.61 -6.81 4.71
C LEU A 202 -2.48 -5.87 4.24
N HIS A 203 -1.21 -6.26 4.38
CA HIS A 203 -0.08 -5.51 3.83
C HIS A 203 -0.13 -5.45 2.30
N ASN A 204 0.14 -4.28 1.70
CA ASN A 204 -0.04 -3.99 0.28
C ASN A 204 0.64 -4.97 -0.71
N HIS A 205 1.74 -5.62 -0.33
CA HIS A 205 2.40 -6.63 -1.19
C HIS A 205 1.49 -7.85 -1.41
N GLN A 206 0.70 -8.26 -0.40
CA GLN A 206 -0.14 -9.46 -0.46
C GLN A 206 -1.22 -9.39 -1.55
N PRO A 207 -2.16 -8.41 -1.54
CA PRO A 207 -3.19 -8.37 -2.56
C PRO A 207 -2.59 -8.11 -3.95
N THR A 208 -1.49 -7.36 -4.05
CA THR A 208 -0.79 -7.10 -5.31
C THR A 208 -0.26 -8.38 -5.96
N ASN A 209 0.48 -9.19 -5.20
CA ASN A 209 1.05 -10.44 -5.70
C ASN A 209 -0.04 -11.50 -5.95
N CYS A 210 -1.03 -11.59 -5.06
CA CYS A 210 -2.18 -12.49 -5.24
C CYS A 210 -2.98 -12.16 -6.50
N MET A 211 -3.19 -10.87 -6.80
CA MET A 211 -3.95 -10.47 -7.99
C MET A 211 -3.23 -10.76 -9.29
N ALA A 212 -1.92 -10.59 -9.34
CA ALA A 212 -1.14 -10.97 -10.51
C ALA A 212 -1.24 -12.48 -10.76
N LEU A 213 -1.10 -13.30 -9.71
CA LEU A 213 -1.26 -14.75 -9.79
C LEU A 213 -2.67 -15.16 -10.20
N LEU A 214 -3.72 -14.54 -9.64
CA LEU A 214 -5.11 -14.83 -10.01
C LEU A 214 -5.38 -14.50 -11.48
N THR A 215 -4.86 -13.37 -11.95
CA THR A 215 -5.05 -12.94 -13.35
C THR A 215 -4.40 -13.92 -14.32
N GLY A 216 -3.16 -14.33 -14.06
CA GLY A 216 -2.49 -15.36 -14.86
C GLY A 216 -3.20 -16.72 -14.78
N SER A 217 -3.68 -17.09 -13.59
CA SER A 217 -4.47 -18.31 -13.36
C SER A 217 -5.77 -18.35 -14.18
N LEU A 218 -6.54 -17.25 -14.19
CA LEU A 218 -7.78 -17.16 -14.97
C LEU A 218 -7.53 -17.28 -16.48
N VAL A 219 -6.46 -16.67 -17.00
CA VAL A 219 -6.06 -16.81 -18.41
C VAL A 219 -5.74 -18.26 -18.75
N LEU A 220 -4.94 -18.95 -17.92
CA LEU A 220 -4.62 -20.37 -18.12
C LEU A 220 -5.84 -21.28 -17.99
N MET A 221 -6.70 -21.01 -16.99
CA MET A 221 -7.96 -21.72 -16.79
C MET A 221 -8.81 -21.65 -18.07
N ASN A 222 -8.98 -20.45 -18.64
CA ASN A 222 -9.75 -20.25 -19.87
C ASN A 222 -9.17 -20.98 -21.09
N GLN A 223 -7.84 -21.12 -21.14
CA GLN A 223 -7.09 -21.86 -22.17
C GLN A 223 -6.99 -23.38 -21.89
N GLY A 224 -7.62 -23.87 -20.81
CA GLY A 224 -7.75 -25.29 -20.50
C GLY A 224 -6.59 -25.92 -19.73
N TYR A 225 -5.67 -25.11 -19.20
CA TYR A 225 -4.58 -25.54 -18.32
C TYR A 225 -5.07 -25.65 -16.87
N LEU A 226 -6.04 -26.56 -16.66
CA LEU A 226 -6.85 -26.60 -15.44
C LEU A 226 -6.07 -27.08 -14.20
N GLN A 227 -4.99 -27.84 -14.36
CA GLN A 227 -4.26 -28.40 -13.23
C GLN A 227 -3.43 -27.35 -12.49
N GLU A 228 -2.60 -26.61 -13.20
CA GLU A 228 -1.83 -25.49 -12.65
C GLU A 228 -2.76 -24.39 -12.13
N ALA A 229 -3.73 -23.97 -12.95
CA ALA A 229 -4.66 -22.91 -12.58
C ALA A 229 -5.52 -23.25 -11.35
N TYR A 230 -5.88 -24.52 -11.13
CA TYR A 230 -6.63 -24.91 -9.93
C TYR A 230 -5.82 -24.67 -8.66
N LEU A 231 -4.56 -25.09 -8.64
CA LEU A 231 -3.66 -24.93 -7.50
C LEU A 231 -3.41 -23.44 -7.19
N TRP A 232 -3.15 -22.66 -8.22
CA TRP A 232 -2.88 -21.23 -8.09
C TRP A 232 -4.11 -20.47 -7.58
N THR A 233 -5.28 -20.75 -8.16
CA THR A 233 -6.55 -20.15 -7.74
C THR A 233 -6.83 -20.48 -6.28
N LYS A 234 -6.72 -21.75 -5.88
CA LYS A 234 -6.97 -22.17 -4.50
C LYS A 234 -6.05 -21.47 -3.50
N GLN A 235 -4.77 -21.33 -3.81
CA GLN A 235 -3.81 -20.64 -2.95
C GLN A 235 -4.14 -19.15 -2.82
N VAL A 236 -4.45 -18.46 -3.93
CA VAL A 236 -4.85 -17.05 -3.90
C VAL A 236 -6.11 -16.86 -3.07
N LEU A 237 -7.16 -17.65 -3.32
CA LEU A 237 -8.41 -17.58 -2.56
C LEU A 237 -8.14 -17.83 -1.06
N THR A 238 -7.33 -18.84 -0.72
CA THR A 238 -7.01 -19.14 0.69
C THR A 238 -6.35 -17.96 1.40
N ILE A 239 -5.44 -17.24 0.74
CA ILE A 239 -4.75 -16.08 1.33
C ILE A 239 -5.72 -14.90 1.45
N MET A 240 -6.39 -14.55 0.36
CA MET A 240 -7.22 -13.34 0.28
C MET A 240 -8.50 -13.43 1.11
N GLU A 241 -9.16 -14.60 1.14
CA GLU A 241 -10.38 -14.80 1.94
C GLU A 241 -10.10 -14.67 3.44
N LYS A 242 -8.94 -15.14 3.92
CA LYS A 242 -8.52 -14.91 5.31
C LYS A 242 -8.35 -13.43 5.60
N SER A 243 -7.67 -12.71 4.70
CA SER A 243 -7.48 -11.27 4.84
C SER A 243 -8.79 -10.51 4.90
N LEU A 244 -9.76 -10.85 4.03
CA LEU A 244 -11.09 -10.23 4.05
C LEU A 244 -11.82 -10.52 5.37
N VAL A 245 -11.75 -11.75 5.90
CA VAL A 245 -12.33 -12.03 7.23
C VAL A 245 -11.69 -11.18 8.32
N LEU A 246 -10.36 -11.01 8.33
CA LEU A 246 -9.67 -10.14 9.30
C LEU A 246 -10.05 -8.66 9.10
N LEU A 247 -10.23 -8.22 7.86
CA LEU A 247 -10.59 -6.85 7.50
C LEU A 247 -11.97 -6.44 8.04
N ARG A 248 -12.86 -7.39 8.36
CA ARG A 248 -14.15 -7.10 9.01
C ARG A 248 -14.01 -6.37 10.34
N GLU A 249 -12.88 -6.53 11.02
CA GLU A 249 -12.64 -5.85 12.31
C GLU A 249 -12.20 -4.39 12.17
N VAL A 250 -11.81 -3.97 10.97
CA VAL A 250 -11.52 -2.57 10.65
C VAL A 250 -12.84 -1.87 10.35
N THR A 251 -13.40 -1.24 11.38
CA THR A 251 -14.79 -0.74 11.35
C THR A 251 -14.96 0.64 10.72
N ASP A 252 -13.87 1.36 10.49
CA ASP A 252 -13.87 2.75 10.00
C ASP A 252 -13.52 2.88 8.51
N GLY A 253 -13.35 1.76 7.81
CA GLY A 253 -13.01 1.73 6.39
C GLY A 253 -11.57 2.12 6.06
N SER A 254 -10.72 2.35 7.07
CA SER A 254 -9.34 2.78 6.89
C SER A 254 -8.39 1.63 6.54
N LEU A 255 -7.13 1.95 6.24
CA LEU A 255 -6.02 1.02 6.17
C LEU A 255 -4.83 1.63 6.92
N TYR A 256 -4.18 0.84 7.77
CA TYR A 256 -3.15 1.31 8.69
C TYR A 256 -1.91 1.91 8.00
N GLU A 257 -1.61 1.47 6.77
CA GLU A 257 -0.49 1.96 5.94
C GLU A 257 -0.70 3.36 5.37
N GLY A 258 -1.82 4.01 5.70
CA GLY A 258 -2.14 5.36 5.23
C GLY A 258 -2.76 5.40 3.83
N VAL A 259 -3.07 6.59 3.35
CA VAL A 259 -3.92 6.80 2.16
C VAL A 259 -3.22 6.38 0.87
N ALA A 260 -1.92 6.66 0.74
CA ALA A 260 -1.16 6.31 -0.45
C ALA A 260 -1.01 4.80 -0.62
N TYR A 261 -0.50 4.07 0.38
CA TYR A 261 -0.45 2.61 0.34
C TYR A 261 -1.84 1.96 0.41
N GLY A 262 -2.81 2.59 1.08
CA GLY A 262 -4.20 2.16 1.03
C GLY A 262 -4.76 2.15 -0.39
N SER A 263 -4.42 3.14 -1.23
CA SER A 263 -4.76 3.14 -2.65
C SER A 263 -4.08 2.01 -3.45
N TYR A 264 -2.89 1.60 -3.03
CA TYR A 264 -2.16 0.45 -3.57
C TYR A 264 -2.89 -0.85 -3.25
N THR A 265 -3.18 -1.08 -1.97
CA THR A 265 -3.93 -2.25 -1.48
C THR A 265 -5.29 -2.37 -2.19
N THR A 266 -6.04 -1.28 -2.26
CA THR A 266 -7.40 -1.28 -2.83
C THR A 266 -7.46 -1.39 -4.35
N ARG A 267 -6.43 -0.95 -5.08
CA ARG A 267 -6.28 -1.26 -6.52
C ARG A 267 -6.41 -2.77 -6.77
N SER A 268 -5.73 -3.57 -5.96
CA SER A 268 -5.70 -5.03 -6.13
C SER A 268 -6.91 -5.69 -5.45
N LEU A 269 -7.28 -5.24 -4.24
CA LEU A 269 -8.43 -5.79 -3.51
C LEU A 269 -9.75 -5.63 -4.28
N PHE A 270 -9.97 -4.52 -4.98
CA PHE A 270 -11.20 -4.32 -5.74
C PHE A 270 -11.22 -5.14 -7.03
N GLN A 271 -10.06 -5.34 -7.67
CA GLN A 271 -9.97 -6.31 -8.77
C GLN A 271 -10.25 -7.73 -8.26
N TYR A 272 -9.77 -8.10 -7.07
CA TYR A 272 -10.08 -9.38 -6.44
C TYR A 272 -11.59 -9.57 -6.31
N MET A 273 -12.25 -8.67 -5.57
CA MET A 273 -13.69 -8.73 -5.33
C MET A 273 -14.50 -8.80 -6.63
N PHE A 274 -14.13 -8.01 -7.64
CA PHE A 274 -14.80 -8.06 -8.95
C PHE A 274 -14.61 -9.40 -9.66
N LEU A 275 -13.37 -9.87 -9.78
CA LEU A 275 -13.05 -11.05 -10.58
C LEU A 275 -13.54 -12.34 -9.93
N VAL A 276 -13.44 -12.47 -8.60
CA VAL A 276 -13.94 -13.68 -7.91
C VAL A 276 -15.46 -13.75 -7.91
N GLN A 277 -16.16 -12.62 -7.85
CA GLN A 277 -17.62 -12.59 -8.06
C GLN A 277 -17.96 -13.00 -9.50
N ARG A 278 -17.33 -12.37 -10.50
CA ARG A 278 -17.63 -12.65 -11.92
C ARG A 278 -17.36 -14.09 -12.31
N HIS A 279 -16.23 -14.66 -11.86
CA HIS A 279 -15.74 -15.96 -12.33
C HIS A 279 -16.08 -17.12 -11.42
N PHE A 280 -16.34 -16.89 -10.14
CA PHE A 280 -16.59 -17.94 -9.16
C PHE A 280 -17.84 -17.72 -8.31
N ASP A 281 -18.57 -16.61 -8.47
CA ASP A 281 -19.74 -16.29 -7.63
C ASP A 281 -19.40 -16.22 -6.13
N ILE A 282 -18.24 -15.63 -5.81
CA ILE A 282 -17.81 -15.33 -4.44
C ILE A 282 -18.06 -13.85 -4.19
N ASN A 283 -19.03 -13.52 -3.32
CA ASN A 283 -19.53 -12.16 -3.15
C ASN A 283 -19.00 -11.48 -1.88
N HIS A 284 -18.34 -10.33 -2.06
CA HIS A 284 -17.79 -9.51 -0.96
C HIS A 284 -18.36 -8.09 -0.90
N PHE A 285 -19.43 -7.80 -1.63
CA PHE A 285 -19.92 -6.43 -1.81
C PHE A 285 -20.82 -5.94 -0.66
N GLY A 286 -21.19 -6.84 0.25
CA GLY A 286 -21.84 -6.53 1.52
C GLY A 286 -20.86 -6.26 2.69
N HIS A 287 -19.55 -6.46 2.47
CA HIS A 287 -18.51 -6.40 3.49
C HIS A 287 -18.53 -5.07 4.28
N PRO A 288 -18.48 -5.11 5.63
CA PRO A 288 -18.66 -3.93 6.48
C PRO A 288 -17.62 -2.85 6.24
N TRP A 289 -16.33 -3.22 6.16
CA TRP A 289 -15.25 -2.27 5.84
C TRP A 289 -15.44 -1.58 4.48
N LEU A 290 -15.92 -2.30 3.46
CA LEU A 290 -16.07 -1.76 2.11
C LEU A 290 -17.12 -0.63 2.08
N LYS A 291 -18.19 -0.78 2.86
CA LYS A 291 -19.24 0.26 3.02
C LYS A 291 -18.72 1.53 3.69
N GLN A 292 -17.68 1.43 4.51
CA GLN A 292 -17.07 2.58 5.19
C GLN A 292 -15.91 3.18 4.40
N HIS A 293 -15.34 2.46 3.42
CA HIS A 293 -14.11 2.88 2.74
C HIS A 293 -14.22 4.23 1.99
N PHE A 294 -15.42 4.66 1.61
CA PHE A 294 -15.60 6.02 1.06
C PHE A 294 -15.16 7.11 2.05
N ALA A 295 -15.40 6.92 3.36
CA ALA A 295 -14.96 7.87 4.38
C ALA A 295 -13.43 8.00 4.38
N PHE A 296 -12.69 6.91 4.19
CA PHE A 296 -11.24 6.96 4.13
C PHE A 296 -10.71 7.84 3.00
N MET A 297 -11.33 7.82 1.82
CA MET A 297 -10.94 8.71 0.71
C MET A 297 -11.49 10.14 0.87
N TYR A 298 -12.73 10.29 1.36
CA TYR A 298 -13.40 11.59 1.45
C TYR A 298 -12.92 12.44 2.63
N ARG A 299 -12.55 11.82 3.76
CA ARG A 299 -12.20 12.53 5.00
C ARG A 299 -10.70 12.77 5.16
N THR A 300 -9.87 12.26 4.27
CA THR A 300 -8.40 12.42 4.32
C THR A 300 -7.86 13.33 3.23
N ILE A 301 -8.72 13.81 2.32
CA ILE A 301 -8.35 14.75 1.27
C ILE A 301 -8.38 16.18 1.78
N LEU A 302 -7.33 16.95 1.47
CA LEU A 302 -7.19 18.36 1.84
C LEU A 302 -8.07 19.25 0.94
N PRO A 303 -8.35 20.50 1.38
CA PRO A 303 -9.03 21.47 0.57
C PRO A 303 -8.35 21.66 -0.80
N GLY A 304 -9.16 21.78 -1.86
CA GLY A 304 -8.68 21.88 -3.24
C GLY A 304 -8.45 20.53 -3.95
N PHE A 305 -8.67 19.39 -3.27
CA PHE A 305 -8.73 18.06 -3.88
C PHE A 305 -7.42 17.56 -4.54
N GLN A 306 -6.27 18.09 -4.12
CA GLN A 306 -4.95 17.76 -4.70
C GLN A 306 -4.07 16.87 -3.81
N ARG A 307 -4.18 17.06 -2.50
CA ARG A 307 -3.33 16.40 -1.48
C ARG A 307 -4.18 15.59 -0.52
N THR A 308 -3.57 14.59 0.09
CA THR A 308 -4.15 13.85 1.22
C THR A 308 -3.37 14.17 2.49
N VAL A 309 -3.84 13.69 3.63
CA VAL A 309 -3.20 13.88 4.95
C VAL A 309 -1.75 13.38 5.00
N ALA A 310 -1.38 12.44 4.11
CA ALA A 310 -0.02 11.95 3.92
C ALA A 310 0.67 11.34 5.16
N ILE A 311 -0.11 10.79 6.08
CA ILE A 311 0.36 9.97 7.22
C ILE A 311 1.02 8.68 6.72
N ALA A 312 2.04 8.22 7.46
CA ALA A 312 2.86 7.04 7.15
C ALA A 312 3.70 7.22 5.86
N ASP A 313 4.34 6.16 5.35
CA ASP A 313 5.03 6.23 4.07
C ASP A 313 4.07 6.60 2.94
N SER A 314 4.14 7.85 2.50
CA SER A 314 3.17 8.40 1.56
C SER A 314 3.84 9.26 0.50
N ASN A 315 3.19 9.38 -0.65
CA ASN A 315 3.37 10.55 -1.50
C ASN A 315 2.46 11.70 -1.02
N TYR A 316 2.35 12.76 -1.81
CA TYR A 316 1.46 13.89 -1.50
C TYR A 316 -0.04 13.52 -1.52
N ASN A 317 -0.43 12.37 -2.10
CA ASN A 317 -1.83 12.03 -2.32
C ASN A 317 -2.13 10.50 -2.34
N TRP A 318 -2.10 9.86 -3.51
CA TRP A 318 -2.39 8.43 -3.74
C TRP A 318 -1.34 7.83 -4.67
N PHE A 319 -0.94 6.57 -4.46
CA PHE A 319 -0.07 5.88 -5.40
C PHE A 319 -0.81 5.44 -6.67
N TYR A 320 -2.06 4.96 -6.55
CA TYR A 320 -2.85 4.48 -7.69
C TYR A 320 -4.27 5.02 -7.67
N GLY A 321 -4.76 5.49 -8.83
CA GLY A 321 -6.08 6.12 -8.96
C GLY A 321 -6.11 7.52 -8.30
N PRO A 322 -7.06 7.80 -7.39
CA PRO A 322 -8.03 6.90 -6.78
C PRO A 322 -9.37 6.81 -7.55
N GLU A 323 -9.49 7.42 -8.74
CA GLU A 323 -10.78 7.49 -9.43
C GLU A 323 -11.36 6.11 -9.74
N SER A 324 -10.53 5.15 -10.13
CA SER A 324 -10.95 3.76 -10.36
C SER A 324 -11.61 3.15 -9.12
N GLN A 325 -11.02 3.34 -7.94
CA GLN A 325 -11.56 2.87 -6.67
C GLN A 325 -12.86 3.59 -6.29
N LEU A 326 -12.96 4.89 -6.56
CA LEU A 326 -14.14 5.69 -6.24
C LEU A 326 -15.35 5.34 -7.11
N VAL A 327 -15.16 5.18 -8.43
CA VAL A 327 -16.25 4.77 -9.32
C VAL A 327 -16.65 3.31 -9.08
N PHE A 328 -15.71 2.46 -8.66
CA PHE A 328 -16.01 1.10 -8.17
C PHE A 328 -16.93 1.12 -6.94
N LEU A 329 -16.59 1.92 -5.93
CA LEU A 329 -17.45 2.08 -4.74
C LEU A 329 -18.82 2.61 -5.12
N ASP A 330 -18.91 3.57 -6.04
CA ASP A 330 -20.20 4.11 -6.44
C ASP A 330 -21.05 3.06 -7.18
N LYS A 331 -20.48 2.37 -8.17
CA LYS A 331 -21.21 1.38 -8.96
C LYS A 331 -21.65 0.18 -8.13
N PHE A 332 -20.80 -0.32 -7.23
CA PHE A 332 -21.04 -1.61 -6.58
C PHE A 332 -21.43 -1.53 -5.11
N VAL A 333 -21.36 -0.35 -4.47
CA VAL A 333 -21.59 -0.18 -3.03
C VAL A 333 -22.58 0.93 -2.74
N MET A 334 -22.24 2.19 -3.06
CA MET A 334 -22.98 3.37 -2.61
C MET A 334 -24.18 3.71 -3.50
N ARG A 335 -23.99 3.59 -4.82
CA ARG A 335 -25.00 3.81 -5.87
C ARG A 335 -25.75 5.14 -5.74
N ASN A 336 -25.02 6.20 -5.38
CA ASN A 336 -25.61 7.50 -5.08
C ASN A 336 -24.96 8.67 -5.84
N GLY A 337 -23.88 8.45 -6.58
CA GLY A 337 -23.19 9.47 -7.37
C GLY A 337 -22.05 10.19 -6.66
N SER A 338 -21.83 9.93 -5.36
CA SER A 338 -20.79 10.62 -4.58
C SER A 338 -19.37 10.10 -4.85
N GLY A 339 -19.22 8.83 -5.23
CA GLY A 339 -17.93 8.30 -5.67
C GLY A 339 -17.53 8.92 -7.01
N ASN A 340 -18.46 8.95 -7.97
CA ASN A 340 -18.29 9.62 -9.26
C ASN A 340 -17.96 11.11 -9.08
N TRP A 341 -18.68 11.80 -8.20
CA TRP A 341 -18.41 13.20 -7.90
C TRP A 341 -17.00 13.42 -7.34
N LEU A 342 -16.56 12.62 -6.38
CA LEU A 342 -15.23 12.78 -5.79
C LEU A 342 -14.13 12.46 -6.81
N ALA A 343 -14.33 11.44 -7.66
CA ALA A 343 -13.45 11.13 -8.77
C ALA A 343 -13.33 12.32 -9.73
N ASP A 344 -14.44 12.99 -10.06
CA ASP A 344 -14.42 14.19 -10.90
C ASP A 344 -13.67 15.36 -10.24
N GLN A 345 -13.88 15.58 -8.94
CA GLN A 345 -13.15 16.62 -8.20
C GLN A 345 -11.64 16.40 -8.21
N ILE A 346 -11.20 15.16 -8.01
CA ILE A 346 -9.78 14.82 -8.02
C ILE A 346 -9.22 14.94 -9.43
N ARG A 347 -9.92 14.37 -10.43
CA ARG A 347 -9.47 14.37 -11.83
C ARG A 347 -9.27 15.78 -12.36
N ARG A 348 -10.21 16.70 -12.10
CA ARG A 348 -10.15 18.08 -12.59
C ARG A 348 -9.09 18.94 -11.91
N ASN A 349 -8.72 18.61 -10.67
CA ASN A 349 -7.80 19.41 -9.87
C ASN A 349 -6.38 18.84 -9.85
N ARG A 350 -6.14 17.69 -10.47
CA ARG A 350 -4.85 17.00 -10.39
C ARG A 350 -3.70 17.87 -10.91
N VAL A 351 -2.59 17.86 -10.16
CA VAL A 351 -1.39 18.63 -10.49
C VAL A 351 -0.74 18.07 -11.76
N VAL A 352 -0.38 18.96 -12.69
CA VAL A 352 0.25 18.62 -13.98
C VAL A 352 1.78 18.57 -13.86
N GLU A 353 2.37 19.50 -13.11
CA GLU A 353 3.81 19.58 -12.85
C GLU A 353 4.08 20.09 -11.44
N GLY A 354 5.13 19.56 -10.79
CA GLY A 354 5.54 19.92 -9.43
C GLY A 354 5.01 18.97 -8.34
N PRO A 355 5.09 19.37 -7.05
CA PRO A 355 4.66 18.56 -5.91
C PRO A 355 3.23 18.03 -6.05
N GLY A 356 3.07 16.71 -5.92
CA GLY A 356 1.78 16.02 -6.09
C GLY A 356 1.45 15.55 -7.50
N THR A 357 2.34 15.78 -8.48
CA THR A 357 2.23 15.16 -9.81
C THR A 357 2.34 13.64 -9.68
N PRO A 358 1.38 12.86 -10.22
CA PRO A 358 1.47 11.41 -10.24
C PRO A 358 2.71 10.93 -10.99
N SER A 359 3.43 9.95 -10.41
CA SER A 359 4.67 9.45 -10.99
C SER A 359 4.46 8.84 -12.39
N LYS A 360 5.49 8.91 -13.24
CA LYS A 360 5.43 8.36 -14.61
C LYS A 360 5.09 6.86 -14.62
N GLY A 361 5.55 6.13 -13.60
CA GLY A 361 5.30 4.70 -13.45
C GLY A 361 3.88 4.32 -13.06
N GLN A 362 3.13 5.20 -12.39
CA GLN A 362 1.86 4.83 -11.74
C GLN A 362 0.64 5.51 -12.36
N ARG A 363 0.81 6.71 -12.94
CA ARG A 363 -0.28 7.64 -13.36
C ARG A 363 -1.35 7.08 -14.31
N TRP A 364 -1.04 6.03 -15.08
CA TRP A 364 -1.96 5.43 -16.05
C TRP A 364 -2.42 4.02 -15.68
N CYS A 365 -1.91 3.47 -14.57
CA CYS A 365 -2.10 2.08 -14.18
C CYS A 365 -3.59 1.66 -14.11
N THR A 366 -4.45 2.51 -13.55
CA THR A 366 -5.85 2.19 -13.24
C THR A 366 -6.87 2.78 -14.23
N LEU A 367 -6.43 3.40 -15.32
CA LEU A 367 -7.35 4.03 -16.30
C LEU A 367 -8.32 3.02 -16.93
N HIS A 368 -7.85 1.79 -17.19
CA HIS A 368 -8.66 0.75 -17.79
C HIS A 368 -9.78 0.27 -16.85
N THR A 369 -9.49 0.09 -15.56
CA THR A 369 -10.50 -0.27 -14.56
C THR A 369 -11.42 0.90 -14.22
N GLU A 370 -10.93 2.14 -14.20
CA GLU A 370 -11.77 3.34 -14.09
C GLU A 370 -12.83 3.37 -15.19
N PHE A 371 -12.42 3.12 -16.44
CA PHE A 371 -13.34 3.05 -17.58
C PHE A 371 -14.38 1.93 -17.43
N LEU A 372 -13.95 0.73 -17.02
CA LEU A 372 -14.84 -0.44 -16.91
C LEU A 372 -15.84 -0.33 -15.75
N TRP A 373 -15.43 0.32 -14.66
CA TRP A 373 -16.20 0.39 -13.42
C TRP A 373 -17.00 1.68 -13.27
N TYR A 374 -16.83 2.67 -14.15
CA TYR A 374 -17.71 3.82 -14.17
C TYR A 374 -19.16 3.41 -14.53
N ASP A 375 -20.12 4.07 -13.87
CA ASP A 375 -21.55 3.94 -14.14
C ASP A 375 -22.14 5.33 -14.37
N ALA A 376 -22.32 5.68 -15.64
CA ALA A 376 -22.82 7.00 -16.05
C ALA A 376 -24.30 7.26 -15.74
N SER A 377 -25.04 6.22 -15.30
CA SER A 377 -26.41 6.38 -14.81
C SER A 377 -26.44 7.06 -13.44
N LEU A 378 -25.37 6.90 -12.65
CA LEU A 378 -25.14 7.58 -11.39
C LEU A 378 -24.51 8.95 -11.65
N LYS A 379 -25.33 9.99 -11.69
CA LYS A 379 -24.83 11.37 -11.90
C LYS A 379 -23.93 11.79 -10.74
N SER A 380 -22.90 12.57 -11.03
CA SER A 380 -22.00 13.11 -10.02
C SER A 380 -22.75 14.01 -9.04
N VAL A 381 -22.96 13.52 -7.82
CA VAL A 381 -23.69 14.20 -6.74
C VAL A 381 -22.79 14.29 -5.50
N PRO A 382 -22.47 15.50 -5.00
CA PRO A 382 -21.66 15.64 -3.79
C PRO A 382 -22.33 14.98 -2.58
N PRO A 383 -21.56 14.48 -1.60
CA PRO A 383 -22.09 14.13 -0.29
C PRO A 383 -22.90 15.31 0.31
N PRO A 384 -23.98 15.06 1.06
CA PRO A 384 -24.86 16.11 1.58
C PRO A 384 -24.15 17.16 2.45
N ASP A 385 -23.04 16.80 3.09
CA ASP A 385 -22.25 17.67 3.97
C ASP A 385 -21.09 18.39 3.25
N PHE A 386 -20.93 18.21 1.93
CA PHE A 386 -19.93 18.93 1.16
C PHE A 386 -20.04 20.45 1.34
N GLY A 387 -18.90 21.12 1.53
CA GLY A 387 -18.83 22.55 1.81
C GLY A 387 -19.01 22.91 3.29
N THR A 388 -19.35 21.95 4.15
CA THR A 388 -19.41 22.13 5.61
C THR A 388 -18.18 21.47 6.25
N PRO A 389 -17.35 22.22 7.00
CA PRO A 389 -16.21 21.64 7.67
C PRO A 389 -16.71 20.64 8.73
N THR A 390 -16.32 19.39 8.58
CA THR A 390 -16.84 18.29 9.39
C THR A 390 -15.70 17.59 10.10
N LEU A 391 -15.89 17.29 11.39
CA LEU A 391 -14.97 16.46 12.18
C LEU A 391 -15.27 14.99 11.90
N HIS A 392 -14.23 14.20 11.64
CA HIS A 392 -14.32 12.75 11.50
C HIS A 392 -13.23 12.08 12.32
N TYR A 393 -13.56 10.96 12.97
CA TYR A 393 -12.62 10.15 13.73
C TYR A 393 -12.63 8.72 13.19
N PHE A 394 -11.47 8.25 12.74
CA PHE A 394 -11.20 6.88 12.35
C PHE A 394 -10.77 6.11 13.59
N GLU A 395 -11.71 5.37 14.21
CA GLU A 395 -11.48 4.73 15.51
C GLU A 395 -10.57 3.50 15.48
N ASP A 396 -10.39 2.89 14.30
CA ASP A 396 -9.42 1.82 14.11
C ASP A 396 -8.04 2.40 13.83
N TRP A 397 -7.95 3.36 12.89
CA TRP A 397 -6.68 3.99 12.53
C TRP A 397 -6.11 4.87 13.64
N GLY A 398 -6.96 5.46 14.47
CA GLY A 398 -6.58 6.42 15.50
C GLY A 398 -6.30 7.82 14.96
N VAL A 399 -7.00 8.23 13.90
CA VAL A 399 -6.80 9.51 13.22
C VAL A 399 -8.07 10.36 13.28
N VAL A 400 -7.93 11.62 13.65
CA VAL A 400 -8.98 12.65 13.57
C VAL A 400 -8.68 13.55 12.38
N THR A 401 -9.69 13.90 11.60
CA THR A 401 -9.62 14.95 10.58
C THR A 401 -10.76 15.95 10.74
N TYR A 402 -10.52 17.18 10.33
CA TYR A 402 -11.51 18.26 10.29
C TYR A 402 -11.33 19.09 9.03
N GLY A 403 -12.43 19.44 8.36
CA GLY A 403 -12.40 20.32 7.19
C GLY A 403 -11.86 19.67 5.91
N SER A 404 -11.97 18.34 5.79
CA SER A 404 -11.63 17.59 4.59
C SER A 404 -12.55 17.90 3.40
N ALA A 405 -12.08 17.68 2.17
CA ALA A 405 -12.87 17.78 0.95
C ALA A 405 -13.62 19.11 0.76
N LEU A 406 -13.01 20.21 1.20
CA LEU A 406 -13.52 21.56 0.98
C LEU A 406 -12.91 22.18 -0.28
N PRO A 407 -13.55 23.21 -0.87
CA PRO A 407 -12.86 24.12 -1.76
C PRO A 407 -11.66 24.79 -1.06
N ALA A 408 -10.60 25.08 -1.81
CA ALA A 408 -9.47 25.87 -1.30
C ALA A 408 -9.85 27.35 -1.27
N GLU A 409 -10.31 27.82 -0.11
CA GLU A 409 -10.82 29.18 0.11
C GLU A 409 -10.36 29.71 1.48
N ILE A 410 -10.36 31.03 1.64
CA ILE A 410 -10.08 31.68 2.92
C ILE A 410 -11.06 31.16 3.99
N ASN A 411 -10.55 30.87 5.19
CA ASN A 411 -11.28 30.28 6.31
C ASN A 411 -11.82 28.86 6.07
N ARG A 412 -11.44 28.18 4.99
CA ARG A 412 -11.69 26.75 4.77
C ARG A 412 -10.44 25.94 5.09
N SER A 413 -10.25 25.66 6.36
CA SER A 413 -9.03 25.06 6.89
C SER A 413 -9.15 23.56 7.09
N PHE A 414 -8.03 22.87 7.00
CA PHE A 414 -7.91 21.46 7.34
C PHE A 414 -7.01 21.25 8.56
N LEU A 415 -7.41 20.31 9.42
CA LEU A 415 -6.68 19.90 10.60
C LEU A 415 -6.71 18.37 10.68
N SER A 416 -5.57 17.73 10.96
CA SER A 416 -5.51 16.31 11.30
C SER A 416 -4.75 16.07 12.60
N PHE A 417 -5.02 14.95 13.25
CA PHE A 417 -4.31 14.49 14.44
C PHE A 417 -4.25 12.96 14.46
N LYS A 418 -3.08 12.37 14.71
CA LYS A 418 -2.91 10.91 14.86
C LYS A 418 -2.47 10.57 16.27
N SER A 419 -3.15 9.63 16.91
CA SER A 419 -2.70 8.97 18.13
C SER A 419 -3.46 7.65 18.28
N GLY A 420 -2.87 6.57 17.80
CA GLY A 420 -3.51 5.27 17.61
C GLY A 420 -2.61 4.09 17.94
N LYS A 421 -3.16 2.88 17.80
CA LYS A 421 -2.41 1.64 17.98
C LYS A 421 -1.63 1.31 16.71
N LEU A 422 -0.40 0.80 16.86
CA LEU A 422 0.38 0.27 15.74
C LEU A 422 -0.41 -0.82 15.00
N GLY A 423 -0.45 -0.75 13.67
CA GLY A 423 -1.26 -1.60 12.79
C GLY A 423 -2.74 -1.24 12.76
N GLY A 424 -3.18 -0.19 13.45
CA GLY A 424 -4.59 0.05 13.74
C GLY A 424 -5.12 -0.86 14.85
N ARG A 425 -6.27 -0.49 15.42
CA ARG A 425 -6.87 -1.19 16.56
C ARG A 425 -7.14 -2.66 16.24
N ALA A 426 -7.66 -2.98 15.06
CA ALA A 426 -7.99 -4.36 14.67
C ALA A 426 -6.75 -5.27 14.74
N ILE A 427 -5.69 -4.93 14.01
CA ILE A 427 -4.46 -5.73 13.96
C ILE A 427 -3.82 -5.82 15.35
N TYR A 428 -3.71 -4.69 16.06
CA TYR A 428 -3.14 -4.66 17.40
C TYR A 428 -3.89 -5.58 18.36
N ASP A 429 -5.23 -5.49 18.39
CA ASP A 429 -6.05 -6.32 19.28
C ASP A 429 -6.07 -7.79 18.87
N ILE A 430 -6.02 -8.10 17.56
CA ILE A 430 -5.87 -9.47 17.06
C ILE A 430 -4.58 -10.10 17.59
N VAL A 431 -3.45 -9.38 17.48
CA VAL A 431 -2.15 -9.83 17.96
C VAL A 431 -2.12 -9.96 19.48
N HIS A 432 -2.47 -8.90 20.20
CA HIS A 432 -2.32 -8.83 21.66
C HIS A 432 -3.34 -9.68 22.42
N ARG A 433 -4.50 -9.97 21.82
CA ARG A 433 -5.54 -10.84 22.41
C ARG A 433 -5.54 -12.25 21.82
N ASN A 434 -4.60 -12.55 20.93
CA ASN A 434 -4.43 -13.87 20.31
C ASN A 434 -5.74 -14.38 19.66
N LYS A 435 -6.35 -13.53 18.82
CA LYS A 435 -7.54 -13.85 18.02
C LYS A 435 -7.13 -14.63 16.76
N TYR A 436 -8.06 -15.38 16.17
CA TYR A 436 -7.86 -16.18 14.94
C TYR A 436 -6.69 -17.15 15.04
N LYS A 437 -6.65 -17.94 16.14
CA LYS A 437 -5.50 -18.78 16.53
C LYS A 437 -5.04 -19.78 15.48
N ASP A 438 -5.92 -20.19 14.57
CA ASP A 438 -5.56 -21.10 13.48
C ASP A 438 -4.66 -20.43 12.42
N TRP A 439 -4.70 -19.10 12.33
CA TRP A 439 -4.06 -18.32 11.28
C TRP A 439 -2.96 -17.40 11.79
N ILE A 440 -3.15 -16.81 12.97
CA ILE A 440 -2.32 -15.71 13.49
C ILE A 440 -1.40 -16.20 14.60
N LYS A 441 -0.10 -15.92 14.45
CA LYS A 441 0.97 -16.22 15.41
C LYS A 441 1.75 -14.94 15.74
N GLY A 442 1.02 -13.96 16.28
CA GLY A 442 1.53 -12.63 16.62
C GLY A 442 1.88 -11.78 15.40
N TRP A 443 2.80 -10.82 15.58
CA TRP A 443 3.23 -9.88 14.55
C TRP A 443 3.86 -10.52 13.30
N ARG A 444 4.24 -11.80 13.35
CA ARG A 444 4.71 -12.53 12.16
C ARG A 444 3.72 -12.48 10.99
N ASN A 445 2.42 -12.35 11.28
CA ASN A 445 1.35 -12.39 10.29
C ASN A 445 0.84 -11.02 9.85
N PHE A 446 1.53 -9.94 10.22
CA PHE A 446 1.25 -8.56 9.79
C PHE A 446 2.56 -7.85 9.51
N ASN A 447 2.52 -6.73 8.79
CA ASN A 447 3.71 -5.91 8.53
C ASN A 447 3.39 -4.44 8.72
N ALA A 448 3.87 -3.84 9.81
CA ALA A 448 3.61 -2.44 10.16
C ALA A 448 4.79 -1.52 9.82
N GLY A 449 5.76 -1.97 9.01
CA GLY A 449 6.98 -1.18 8.85
C GLY A 449 6.84 0.06 7.95
N HIS A 450 5.72 0.24 7.24
CA HIS A 450 5.39 1.51 6.56
C HIS A 450 4.83 2.58 7.51
N GLU A 451 4.45 2.22 8.73
CA GLU A 451 4.08 3.22 9.74
C GLU A 451 5.30 4.02 10.22
N HIS A 452 5.02 5.19 10.77
CA HIS A 452 6.03 6.10 11.30
C HIS A 452 5.97 6.18 12.84
N PRO A 453 7.07 6.58 13.50
CA PRO A 453 7.06 7.01 14.91
C PRO A 453 6.36 8.38 15.06
N ASP A 454 5.04 8.40 14.82
CA ASP A 454 4.22 9.60 14.59
C ASP A 454 3.04 9.75 15.57
N GLN A 455 3.04 9.03 16.71
CA GLN A 455 1.93 9.12 17.66
C GLN A 455 1.90 10.51 18.32
N ASN A 456 0.72 11.12 18.40
CA ASN A 456 0.47 12.55 18.69
C ASN A 456 0.92 13.53 17.59
N SER A 457 1.16 13.10 16.35
CA SER A 457 1.39 14.02 15.23
C SER A 457 0.12 14.78 14.85
N PHE A 458 0.28 15.92 14.18
CA PHE A 458 -0.81 16.70 13.62
C PHE A 458 -0.38 17.40 12.33
N THR A 459 -1.34 17.75 11.49
CA THR A 459 -1.12 18.66 10.35
C THR A 459 -2.12 19.80 10.37
N PHE A 460 -1.74 20.94 9.82
CA PHE A 460 -2.60 22.12 9.76
C PHE A 460 -2.42 22.84 8.43
N ALA A 461 -3.53 22.97 7.69
CA ALA A 461 -3.60 23.70 6.42
C ALA A 461 -4.66 24.82 6.50
N PRO A 462 -4.35 25.94 7.16
CA PRO A 462 -5.25 27.10 7.21
C PRO A 462 -5.52 27.63 5.80
N ASN A 463 -6.78 27.99 5.51
CA ASN A 463 -7.24 28.41 4.16
C ASN A 463 -7.03 27.35 3.06
N GLY A 464 -6.76 26.10 3.44
CA GLY A 464 -6.40 25.03 2.50
C GLY A 464 -4.93 25.05 2.06
N LEU A 465 -4.10 25.94 2.61
CA LEU A 465 -2.69 26.03 2.29
C LEU A 465 -1.85 25.29 3.34
N PRO A 466 -1.00 24.32 2.94
CA PRO A 466 -0.21 23.53 3.89
C PRO A 466 0.77 24.39 4.70
N PHE A 467 0.55 24.48 6.02
CA PHE A 467 1.42 25.18 6.96
C PHE A 467 2.27 24.18 7.76
N ILE A 468 1.63 23.32 8.56
CA ILE A 468 2.28 22.19 9.24
C ILE A 468 1.89 20.92 8.49
N THR A 469 2.85 20.22 7.92
CA THR A 469 2.63 19.08 7.01
C THR A 469 3.26 17.81 7.54
N GLU A 470 2.82 16.65 7.06
CA GLU A 470 3.65 15.44 7.14
C GLU A 470 4.89 15.55 6.23
N ALA A 471 5.88 14.71 6.48
CA ALA A 471 7.17 14.73 5.78
C ALA A 471 7.27 13.73 4.61
N LEU A 472 6.17 13.03 4.29
CA LEU A 472 6.07 12.02 3.21
C LEU A 472 6.93 10.77 3.49
N TYR A 473 7.19 9.98 2.44
CA TYR A 473 8.02 8.78 2.50
C TYR A 473 9.48 9.12 2.86
N GLY A 474 9.89 8.74 4.07
CA GLY A 474 11.24 8.97 4.58
C GLY A 474 11.74 7.90 5.56
N PRO A 475 12.96 8.07 6.09
CA PRO A 475 13.50 7.26 7.16
C PRO A 475 12.62 7.28 8.41
N LYS A 476 12.68 6.21 9.20
CA LYS A 476 11.77 5.98 10.33
C LYS A 476 12.29 6.63 11.61
N TYR A 477 12.49 7.95 11.54
CA TYR A 477 13.01 8.77 12.63
C TYR A 477 11.88 9.55 13.30
N THR A 478 11.86 9.61 14.63
CA THR A 478 10.81 10.30 15.38
C THR A 478 10.74 11.78 15.01
N PHE A 479 11.90 12.44 14.87
CA PHE A 479 11.97 13.86 14.51
C PHE A 479 11.61 14.18 13.06
N PHE A 480 11.28 13.18 12.22
CA PHE A 480 10.66 13.44 10.91
C PHE A 480 9.14 13.54 10.95
N ASN A 481 8.56 13.45 12.14
CA ASN A 481 7.13 13.61 12.37
C ASN A 481 6.89 14.81 13.31
N ASN A 482 5.69 15.37 13.27
CA ASN A 482 5.30 16.51 14.10
C ASN A 482 5.08 16.12 15.57
N VAL A 483 6.08 15.57 16.26
CA VAL A 483 5.98 14.93 17.59
C VAL A 483 7.09 15.38 18.55
N LEU A 484 7.15 14.77 19.74
CA LEU A 484 8.13 15.05 20.78
C LEU A 484 9.26 14.01 20.81
N MET A 485 10.48 14.44 21.12
CA MET A 485 11.59 13.61 21.62
C MET A 485 12.05 14.11 23.00
N PHE A 486 12.68 13.24 23.78
CA PHE A 486 13.09 13.54 25.15
C PHE A 486 14.58 13.30 25.38
N SER A 487 15.16 14.01 26.35
CA SER A 487 16.55 13.79 26.77
C SER A 487 16.71 13.99 28.28
N PRO A 488 17.70 13.33 28.93
CA PRO A 488 18.59 12.31 28.37
C PRO A 488 17.91 10.95 28.13
N ALA A 489 18.34 10.27 27.07
CA ALA A 489 17.98 8.88 26.77
C ALA A 489 18.46 7.93 27.89
N VAL A 490 17.63 6.95 28.22
CA VAL A 490 17.96 5.91 29.23
C VAL A 490 18.57 4.66 28.61
N SER A 491 18.48 4.55 27.28
CA SER A 491 18.99 3.42 26.51
C SER A 491 19.82 3.90 25.31
N LYS A 492 20.42 2.95 24.57
CA LYS A 492 21.12 3.28 23.33
C LYS A 492 20.10 3.74 22.29
N SER A 493 20.07 5.04 22.04
CA SER A 493 19.23 5.68 21.02
C SER A 493 19.98 5.87 19.69
N CYS A 494 19.23 5.99 18.59
CA CYS A 494 19.73 6.42 17.29
C CYS A 494 20.36 7.82 17.36
N PHE A 495 19.79 8.70 18.19
CA PHE A 495 20.06 10.14 18.21
C PHE A 495 20.46 10.64 19.60
N SER A 496 21.23 9.83 20.34
CA SER A 496 21.70 10.20 21.69
C SER A 496 22.29 11.63 21.74
N PRO A 497 21.93 12.44 22.75
CA PRO A 497 21.20 12.07 23.97
C PRO A 497 19.67 12.05 23.85
N TRP A 498 19.10 12.21 22.66
CA TRP A 498 17.64 12.20 22.45
C TRP A 498 17.10 10.78 22.30
N GLU A 499 15.94 10.49 22.89
CA GLU A 499 15.16 9.26 22.72
C GLU A 499 13.78 9.61 22.16
N GLY A 500 13.42 8.95 21.05
CA GLY A 500 12.15 9.10 20.36
C GLY A 500 11.13 8.03 20.75
N GLN A 501 10.18 7.76 19.84
CA GLN A 501 9.19 6.70 20.04
C GLN A 501 9.80 5.32 19.80
N VAL A 502 9.20 4.28 20.40
CA VAL A 502 9.74 2.91 20.44
C VAL A 502 9.80 2.21 19.07
N THR A 503 9.14 2.77 18.05
CA THR A 503 9.10 2.28 16.66
C THR A 503 10.18 2.91 15.77
N GLU A 504 11.01 3.80 16.32
CA GLU A 504 12.17 4.41 15.65
C GLU A 504 13.19 3.34 15.20
N ASP A 505 13.71 3.49 13.98
CA ASP A 505 14.79 2.63 13.45
C ASP A 505 15.85 3.49 12.75
N CYS A 506 17.11 3.35 13.17
CA CYS A 506 18.24 4.12 12.63
C CYS A 506 18.75 3.60 11.28
N SER A 507 18.49 2.32 10.99
CA SER A 507 19.22 1.53 10.00
C SER A 507 18.33 0.91 8.92
N SER A 508 17.01 1.01 9.08
CA SER A 508 16.04 0.39 8.19
C SER A 508 15.15 1.41 7.49
N LYS A 509 14.74 1.05 6.28
CA LYS A 509 13.66 1.71 5.56
C LYS A 509 12.30 1.45 6.21
N TRP A 510 12.18 0.37 6.97
CA TRP A 510 10.96 -0.06 7.65
C TRP A 510 11.03 0.25 9.15
N SER A 511 9.89 0.56 9.76
CA SER A 511 9.82 0.82 11.20
C SER A 511 10.07 -0.45 12.00
N LYS A 512 10.59 -0.35 13.23
CA LYS A 512 10.67 -1.49 14.14
C LYS A 512 9.27 -1.80 14.67
N TYR A 513 8.75 -3.01 14.44
CA TYR A 513 7.40 -3.39 14.91
C TYR A 513 7.28 -4.81 15.49
N LYS A 514 8.17 -5.76 15.16
CA LYS A 514 7.97 -7.18 15.52
C LYS A 514 8.32 -7.53 16.97
N HIS A 515 9.17 -6.75 17.63
CA HIS A 515 9.84 -7.15 18.87
C HIS A 515 9.78 -6.09 19.97
N ASP A 516 9.93 -6.55 21.20
CA ASP A 516 10.10 -5.73 22.42
C ASP A 516 8.97 -4.71 22.63
N LEU A 517 9.33 -3.50 23.09
CA LEU A 517 8.44 -2.37 23.30
C LEU A 517 7.76 -1.88 22.01
N ALA A 518 8.43 -2.02 20.86
CA ALA A 518 7.93 -1.54 19.59
C ALA A 518 6.63 -2.25 19.18
N ALA A 519 6.57 -3.56 19.43
CA ALA A 519 5.39 -4.40 19.19
C ALA A 519 4.15 -3.96 19.99
N SER A 520 4.32 -3.17 21.05
CA SER A 520 3.24 -2.67 21.91
C SER A 520 3.04 -1.16 21.79
N CYS A 521 3.67 -0.49 20.82
CA CYS A 521 3.50 0.94 20.57
C CYS A 521 2.02 1.33 20.40
N GLN A 522 1.59 2.33 21.17
CA GLN A 522 0.24 2.87 21.08
C GLN A 522 0.17 4.34 21.52
N GLY A 523 -0.41 5.17 20.67
CA GLY A 523 -1.08 6.40 21.06
C GLY A 523 -2.57 6.16 21.33
N ARG A 524 -3.27 7.21 21.77
CA ARG A 524 -4.73 7.20 21.93
C ARG A 524 -5.32 8.59 21.81
N VAL A 525 -6.29 8.76 20.90
CA VAL A 525 -7.19 9.92 20.93
C VAL A 525 -8.12 9.80 22.14
N VAL A 526 -8.04 10.75 23.06
CA VAL A 526 -8.81 10.81 24.30
C VAL A 526 -10.15 11.50 24.10
N ALA A 527 -10.15 12.59 23.33
CA ALA A 527 -11.34 13.37 23.01
C ALA A 527 -11.17 14.03 21.64
N ALA A 528 -12.25 14.12 20.86
CA ALA A 528 -12.30 14.86 19.62
C ALA A 528 -13.73 15.36 19.40
N VAL A 529 -13.92 16.67 19.33
CA VAL A 529 -15.25 17.27 19.24
C VAL A 529 -15.18 18.65 18.59
N GLU A 530 -16.18 18.97 17.79
CA GLU A 530 -16.44 20.32 17.29
C GLU A 530 -17.66 20.89 18.03
N LYS A 531 -17.57 22.13 18.52
CA LYS A 531 -18.68 22.87 19.09
C LYS A 531 -18.59 24.34 18.68
N ASN A 532 -19.62 24.84 18.00
CA ASN A 532 -19.77 26.25 17.63
C ASN A 532 -18.57 26.81 16.85
N GLY A 533 -18.01 26.04 15.93
CA GLY A 533 -16.86 26.40 15.11
C GLY A 533 -15.50 26.20 15.79
N VAL A 534 -15.47 25.83 17.08
CA VAL A 534 -14.23 25.51 17.80
C VAL A 534 -14.05 24.00 17.84
N VAL A 535 -12.87 23.54 17.45
CA VAL A 535 -12.49 22.11 17.49
C VAL A 535 -11.56 21.87 18.67
N PHE A 536 -11.86 20.86 19.48
CA PHE A 536 -11.01 20.39 20.57
C PHE A 536 -10.61 18.92 20.32
N ILE A 537 -9.31 18.65 20.33
CA ILE A 537 -8.74 17.30 20.22
C ILE A 537 -7.71 17.12 21.33
N ARG A 538 -7.76 15.98 22.03
CA ARG A 538 -6.75 15.56 23.00
C ARG A 538 -6.23 14.17 22.65
N GLY A 539 -4.92 14.00 22.61
CA GLY A 539 -4.28 12.69 22.54
C GLY A 539 -3.36 12.41 23.72
N GLU A 540 -3.12 11.13 23.97
CA GLU A 540 -2.19 10.61 24.97
C GLU A 540 -1.16 9.72 24.26
N GLY A 541 0.12 10.09 24.41
CA GLY A 541 1.24 9.48 23.68
C GLY A 541 2.15 8.60 24.54
N VAL A 542 1.93 8.49 25.85
CA VAL A 542 2.84 7.78 26.77
C VAL A 542 3.16 6.34 26.32
N GLY A 543 2.20 5.63 25.72
CA GLY A 543 2.38 4.26 25.23
C GLY A 543 3.24 4.12 23.97
N ALA A 544 3.69 5.22 23.38
CA ALA A 544 4.61 5.24 22.25
C ALA A 544 6.08 5.44 22.69
N TYR A 545 6.34 5.72 23.96
CA TYR A 545 7.69 5.96 24.50
C TYR A 545 8.13 4.83 25.43
N ASN A 546 9.45 4.71 25.62
CA ASN A 546 10.02 3.71 26.50
C ASN A 546 9.59 3.96 27.96
N PRO A 547 8.97 2.97 28.65
CA PRO A 547 8.55 3.11 30.04
C PRO A 547 9.69 3.45 31.02
N GLN A 548 10.94 3.14 30.68
CA GLN A 548 12.11 3.46 31.51
C GLN A 548 12.39 4.97 31.62
N LEU A 549 11.82 5.79 30.74
CA LEU A 549 11.85 7.25 30.85
C LEU A 549 10.97 7.77 32.00
N ASN A 550 10.16 6.90 32.61
CA ASN A 550 9.22 7.22 33.69
C ASN A 550 8.28 8.39 33.34
N LEU A 551 7.80 8.44 32.10
CA LEU A 551 6.76 9.36 31.66
C LEU A 551 5.41 8.86 32.17
N ARG A 552 4.67 9.71 32.91
CA ARG A 552 3.31 9.41 33.36
C ARG A 552 2.25 9.81 32.34
N SER A 553 2.49 10.88 31.59
CA SER A 553 1.59 11.35 30.54
C SER A 553 2.34 12.21 29.54
N VAL A 554 2.04 12.02 28.26
CA VAL A 554 2.49 12.85 27.14
C VAL A 554 1.24 13.30 26.41
N GLN A 555 0.60 14.34 26.94
CA GLN A 555 -0.66 14.85 26.41
C GLN A 555 -0.44 15.98 25.42
N ARG A 556 -1.17 15.90 24.31
CA ARG A 556 -1.24 16.96 23.32
C ARG A 556 -2.68 17.40 23.13
N ASN A 557 -2.92 18.70 23.22
CA ASN A 557 -4.24 19.33 23.08
C ASN A 557 -4.22 20.26 21.88
N LEU A 558 -5.17 20.11 20.96
CA LEU A 558 -5.36 21.02 19.82
C LEU A 558 -6.71 21.72 20.00
N ILE A 559 -6.69 23.04 19.91
CA ILE A 559 -7.85 23.92 20.03
C ILE A 559 -7.87 24.86 18.82
N LEU A 560 -8.69 24.55 17.82
CA LEU A 560 -8.89 25.42 16.67
C LEU A 560 -9.89 26.51 17.07
N LEU A 561 -9.36 27.67 17.50
CA LEU A 561 -10.15 28.81 17.99
C LEU A 561 -10.88 29.54 16.85
N HIS A 562 -10.24 29.58 15.69
CA HIS A 562 -10.74 30.15 14.44
C HIS A 562 -10.09 29.37 13.29
N PRO A 563 -10.67 29.29 12.07
CA PRO A 563 -10.07 28.56 10.96
C PRO A 563 -8.60 28.91 10.67
N GLN A 564 -8.18 30.14 10.99
CA GLN A 564 -6.79 30.61 10.84
C GLN A 564 -6.04 30.76 12.16
N LEU A 565 -6.55 30.24 13.28
CA LEU A 565 -5.93 30.36 14.60
C LEU A 565 -6.04 29.04 15.36
N LEU A 566 -4.95 28.28 15.39
CA LEU A 566 -4.85 27.01 16.11
C LEU A 566 -3.95 27.20 17.33
N LEU A 567 -4.45 26.81 18.50
CA LEU A 567 -3.68 26.69 19.73
C LEU A 567 -3.36 25.22 19.98
N LEU A 568 -2.09 24.91 20.20
CA LEU A 568 -1.63 23.60 20.67
C LEU A 568 -1.08 23.75 22.08
N VAL A 569 -1.42 22.84 22.98
CA VAL A 569 -0.83 22.76 24.33
C VAL A 569 -0.35 21.34 24.59
N ASP A 570 0.96 21.20 24.74
CA ASP A 570 1.58 19.97 25.23
C ASP A 570 1.67 20.02 26.76
N GLN A 571 1.36 18.89 27.40
CA GLN A 571 1.50 18.67 28.83
C GLN A 571 2.26 17.37 29.07
N ILE A 572 3.43 17.49 29.68
CA ILE A 572 4.33 16.38 29.97
C ILE A 572 4.36 16.20 31.49
N HIS A 573 3.94 15.02 31.96
CA HIS A 573 3.97 14.67 33.38
C HIS A 573 5.05 13.61 33.59
N LEU A 574 6.08 13.98 34.34
CA LEU A 574 7.18 13.11 34.73
C LEU A 574 6.84 12.34 36.01
N GLY A 575 7.26 11.09 36.09
CA GLY A 575 7.35 10.37 37.36
C GLY A 575 8.47 10.93 38.22
N GLU A 576 8.39 10.70 39.54
CA GLU A 576 9.34 11.24 40.53
C GLU A 576 10.81 10.86 40.21
N ASP A 577 11.03 9.66 39.69
CA ASP A 577 12.35 9.14 39.34
C ASP A 577 12.70 9.30 37.84
N SER A 578 11.97 10.15 37.09
CA SER A 578 12.29 10.38 35.68
C SER A 578 13.64 11.09 35.54
N PRO A 579 14.53 10.61 34.66
CA PRO A 579 15.81 11.27 34.41
C PRO A 579 15.69 12.43 33.41
N LEU A 580 14.51 12.67 32.85
CA LEU A 580 14.31 13.61 31.74
C LEU A 580 14.46 15.07 32.18
N GLU A 581 15.22 15.82 31.39
CA GLU A 581 15.52 17.24 31.64
C GLU A 581 14.99 18.16 30.53
N THR A 582 14.83 17.64 29.31
CA THR A 582 14.47 18.46 28.14
C THR A 582 13.57 17.67 27.18
N ALA A 583 12.64 18.37 26.54
CA ALA A 583 11.89 17.87 25.39
C ALA A 583 12.15 18.72 24.15
N ALA A 584 12.10 18.10 22.98
CA ALA A 584 12.19 18.73 21.67
C ALA A 584 10.91 18.46 20.89
N SER A 585 10.28 19.50 20.37
CA SER A 585 9.08 19.42 19.54
C SER A 585 9.41 19.76 18.10
N PHE A 586 9.01 18.91 17.16
CA PHE A 586 9.28 19.08 15.75
C PHE A 586 8.02 19.53 15.00
N PHE A 587 8.18 20.47 14.07
CA PHE A 587 7.11 20.99 13.22
C PHE A 587 7.60 21.12 11.78
N HIS A 588 6.93 20.46 10.85
CA HIS A 588 7.40 20.24 9.49
C HIS A 588 6.62 21.05 8.45
N ASN A 589 7.34 21.45 7.40
CA ASN A 589 6.77 21.81 6.13
C ASN A 589 7.64 21.22 5.02
N VAL A 590 7.06 20.30 4.25
CA VAL A 590 7.82 19.54 3.26
C VAL A 590 8.28 20.40 2.07
N ASP A 591 7.53 21.45 1.72
CA ASP A 591 7.76 22.25 0.52
C ASP A 591 8.55 23.53 0.79
N VAL A 592 8.34 24.18 1.94
CA VAL A 592 8.82 25.53 2.23
C VAL A 592 9.60 25.55 3.55
N PRO A 593 10.85 26.07 3.59
CA PRO A 593 11.60 26.19 4.83
C PRO A 593 11.03 27.28 5.74
N PHE A 594 11.23 27.10 7.05
CA PHE A 594 10.84 28.07 8.07
C PHE A 594 11.90 29.16 8.24
N GLU A 595 11.45 30.38 8.50
CA GLU A 595 12.26 31.54 8.90
C GLU A 595 12.00 31.91 10.36
N GLU A 596 13.03 32.36 11.06
CA GLU A 596 12.96 32.79 12.46
C GLU A 596 12.20 34.12 12.62
N THR A 597 11.43 34.27 13.70
CA THR A 597 10.88 35.55 14.14
C THR A 597 10.83 35.65 15.66
N VAL A 598 10.77 36.86 16.19
CA VAL A 598 10.59 37.14 17.62
C VAL A 598 9.78 38.43 17.77
N VAL A 599 8.79 38.42 18.66
CA VAL A 599 7.95 39.59 18.97
C VAL A 599 7.81 39.67 20.48
N ASP A 600 8.17 40.82 21.08
CA ASP A 600 8.08 41.06 22.52
C ASP A 600 8.69 39.95 23.40
N GLY A 601 9.80 39.37 22.94
CA GLY A 601 10.50 38.28 23.64
C GLY A 601 9.91 36.87 23.41
N VAL A 602 8.84 36.75 22.63
CA VAL A 602 8.23 35.48 22.23
C VAL A 602 8.83 35.02 20.91
N HIS A 603 9.58 33.93 20.93
CA HIS A 603 10.16 33.33 19.74
C HIS A 603 9.08 32.64 18.90
N GLY A 604 9.35 32.62 17.60
CA GLY A 604 8.46 32.07 16.61
C GLY A 604 9.18 31.66 15.33
N ALA A 605 8.39 31.10 14.42
CA ALA A 605 8.79 30.75 13.08
C ALA A 605 7.69 31.14 12.09
N PHE A 606 8.03 31.35 10.84
CA PHE A 606 7.03 31.55 9.79
C PHE A 606 7.47 30.94 8.46
N ILE A 607 6.49 30.69 7.59
CA ILE A 607 6.73 30.39 6.18
C ILE A 607 6.12 31.50 5.32
N ARG A 608 6.70 31.71 4.13
CA ARG A 608 6.17 32.62 3.12
C ARG A 608 5.37 31.83 2.10
N GLN A 609 4.08 32.08 2.04
CA GLN A 609 3.20 31.58 0.99
C GLN A 609 2.76 32.73 0.08
N ARG A 610 2.12 32.40 -1.05
CA ARG A 610 1.72 33.39 -2.05
C ARG A 610 0.71 34.41 -1.54
N ASP A 611 -0.11 34.02 -0.57
CA ASP A 611 -1.19 34.79 0.03
C ASP A 611 -0.82 35.46 1.37
N GLY A 612 0.41 35.26 1.86
CA GLY A 612 0.91 35.95 3.04
C GLY A 612 1.86 35.12 3.90
N LEU A 613 2.06 35.60 5.12
CA LEU A 613 2.90 34.93 6.12
C LEU A 613 2.04 34.05 7.02
N TYR A 614 2.44 32.79 7.15
CA TYR A 614 1.88 31.85 8.11
C TYR A 614 2.86 31.73 9.26
N LYS A 615 2.44 32.10 10.48
CA LYS A 615 3.32 32.30 11.62
C LYS A 615 2.99 31.31 12.74
N MET A 616 3.99 30.95 13.51
CA MET A 616 3.81 30.24 14.77
C MET A 616 4.66 30.88 15.87
N TYR A 617 4.14 30.93 17.09
CA TYR A 617 4.82 31.43 18.28
C TYR A 617 4.63 30.45 19.43
N TRP A 618 5.58 30.38 20.36
CA TRP A 618 5.50 29.46 21.49
C TRP A 618 6.04 30.07 22.78
N MET A 619 5.54 29.59 23.91
CA MET A 619 6.12 29.84 25.22
C MET A 619 5.66 28.75 26.19
N ASP A 620 6.46 28.51 27.22
CA ASP A 620 6.09 27.64 28.34
C ASP A 620 5.13 28.36 29.31
N ASP A 621 4.60 27.63 30.30
CA ASP A 621 3.65 28.19 31.27
C ASP A 621 4.22 29.21 32.28
N THR A 622 5.52 29.54 32.19
CA THR A 622 6.16 30.66 32.89
C THR A 622 6.30 31.91 32.01
N GLY A 623 5.91 31.81 30.75
CA GLY A 623 6.09 32.87 29.75
C GLY A 623 7.47 32.89 29.11
N TYR A 624 8.35 31.92 29.45
CA TYR A 624 9.65 31.80 28.79
C TYR A 624 9.49 31.15 27.42
N SER A 625 10.19 31.70 26.44
CA SER A 625 10.17 31.24 25.05
C SER A 625 11.59 31.05 24.58
N GLU A 626 12.00 29.79 24.35
CA GLU A 626 13.34 29.47 23.88
C GLU A 626 13.43 29.61 22.36
N LYS A 627 14.59 30.08 21.87
CA LYS A 627 14.85 30.14 20.43
C LYS A 627 14.94 28.73 19.84
N ALA A 628 14.20 28.46 18.77
CA ALA A 628 14.24 27.19 18.07
C ALA A 628 15.47 27.01 17.18
N THR A 629 15.71 25.76 16.79
CA THR A 629 16.64 25.40 15.72
C THR A 629 15.87 25.10 14.43
N PHE A 630 16.48 25.37 13.28
CA PHE A 630 15.86 25.23 11.97
C PHE A 630 16.71 24.32 11.09
N ALA A 631 16.08 23.41 10.36
CA ALA A 631 16.78 22.50 9.49
C ALA A 631 16.02 22.25 8.18
N SER A 632 16.80 22.19 7.09
CA SER A 632 16.38 21.65 5.80
C SER A 632 17.18 20.38 5.56
N VAL A 633 16.50 19.24 5.55
CA VAL A 633 17.15 17.92 5.48
C VAL A 633 16.74 17.23 4.20
N THR A 634 17.73 16.69 3.48
CA THR A 634 17.50 15.80 2.35
C THR A 634 17.37 14.36 2.81
N TYR A 635 16.49 13.58 2.18
CA TYR A 635 16.45 12.16 2.47
C TYR A 635 17.64 11.40 1.87
N PRO A 636 18.01 10.25 2.47
CA PRO A 636 18.99 9.35 1.88
C PRO A 636 18.60 8.98 0.45
N ARG A 637 19.58 8.52 -0.32
CA ARG A 637 19.31 7.92 -1.62
C ARG A 637 18.28 6.79 -1.44
N GLY A 638 17.46 6.57 -2.46
CA GLY A 638 16.42 5.54 -2.47
C GLY A 638 15.06 5.91 -1.90
N TYR A 639 14.90 7.13 -1.39
CA TYR A 639 13.59 7.72 -1.15
C TYR A 639 13.19 8.59 -2.36
N PRO A 640 11.92 8.56 -2.79
CA PRO A 640 11.47 9.23 -4.02
C PRO A 640 11.28 10.74 -3.89
N TYR A 641 11.44 11.31 -2.68
CA TYR A 641 11.22 12.72 -2.38
C TYR A 641 12.46 13.38 -1.78
N ASN A 642 12.60 14.69 -2.02
CA ASN A 642 13.80 15.44 -1.72
C ASN A 642 14.15 15.45 -0.21
N GLY A 643 13.15 15.46 0.67
CA GLY A 643 13.31 15.61 2.11
C GLY A 643 12.27 16.55 2.72
N THR A 644 12.59 17.16 3.86
CA THR A 644 11.67 18.04 4.61
C THR A 644 12.40 19.20 5.27
N ASN A 645 11.66 20.26 5.61
CA ASN A 645 12.11 21.34 6.47
C ASN A 645 11.38 21.26 7.81
N TYR A 646 12.07 21.59 8.91
CA TYR A 646 11.43 21.61 10.22
C TYR A 646 12.00 22.67 11.17
N VAL A 647 11.15 23.04 12.12
CA VAL A 647 11.49 23.76 13.34
C VAL A 647 11.62 22.74 14.47
N ASN A 648 12.70 22.81 15.23
CA ASN A 648 12.90 22.05 16.46
C ASN A 648 12.91 23.01 17.65
N VAL A 649 11.83 22.97 18.43
CA VAL A 649 11.61 23.79 19.62
C VAL A 649 12.00 22.98 20.86
N THR A 650 13.08 23.37 21.53
CA THR A 650 13.52 22.79 22.79
C THR A 650 12.83 23.46 23.98
N MET A 651 12.55 22.68 25.02
CA MET A 651 12.02 23.18 26.29
C MET A 651 12.63 22.42 27.45
N HIS A 652 12.96 23.14 28.53
CA HIS A 652 13.36 22.50 29.78
C HIS A 652 12.14 21.91 30.51
N LEU A 653 12.27 20.69 30.99
CA LEU A 653 11.23 19.98 31.73
C LEU A 653 11.28 20.36 33.21
N ARG A 654 10.25 21.08 33.66
CA ARG A 654 9.97 21.33 35.07
C ARG A 654 9.24 20.14 35.68
N SER A 655 9.80 19.57 36.74
CA SER A 655 9.16 18.50 37.51
C SER A 655 8.06 19.06 38.43
N PRO A 656 6.92 18.36 38.59
CA PRO A 656 6.55 17.11 37.90
C PRO A 656 5.85 17.33 36.55
N ILE A 657 5.36 18.55 36.28
CA ILE A 657 4.53 18.86 35.10
C ILE A 657 5.12 20.04 34.35
N THR A 658 5.32 19.85 33.06
CA THR A 658 5.72 20.89 32.12
C THR A 658 4.61 21.10 31.11
N ARG A 659 4.28 22.36 30.83
CA ARG A 659 3.28 22.74 29.81
C ARG A 659 3.84 23.80 28.90
N THR A 660 3.60 23.62 27.61
CA THR A 660 4.05 24.55 26.56
C THR A 660 2.92 24.76 25.58
N ALA A 661 2.66 26.02 25.23
CA ALA A 661 1.68 26.33 24.20
C ALA A 661 2.32 26.91 22.94
N TYR A 662 1.71 26.57 21.81
CA TYR A 662 2.08 26.98 20.48
C TYR A 662 0.86 27.57 19.80
N LEU A 663 1.01 28.73 19.18
CA LEU A 663 -0.07 29.43 18.50
C LEU A 663 0.28 29.54 17.01
N PHE A 664 -0.55 28.95 16.15
CA PHE A 664 -0.40 28.94 14.69
C PHE A 664 -1.40 29.89 14.06
N ILE A 665 -0.93 30.79 13.19
CA ILE A 665 -1.64 31.97 12.73
C ILE A 665 -1.59 32.04 11.21
N GLY A 666 -2.77 32.07 10.58
CA GLY A 666 -2.93 32.35 9.15
C GLY A 666 -2.86 33.85 8.83
N PRO A 667 -2.64 34.23 7.57
CA PRO A 667 -2.27 35.58 7.18
C PRO A 667 -3.35 36.65 7.43
N SER A 668 -4.61 36.25 7.62
CA SER A 668 -5.70 37.20 7.89
C SER A 668 -5.89 37.55 9.37
N VAL A 669 -5.16 36.89 10.28
CA VAL A 669 -5.31 37.10 11.73
C VAL A 669 -4.11 37.88 12.25
N ASP A 670 -4.40 39.00 12.90
CA ASP A 670 -3.40 39.84 13.57
C ASP A 670 -3.49 39.64 15.09
N VAL A 671 -2.54 38.89 15.66
CA VAL A 671 -2.46 38.62 17.11
C VAL A 671 -1.73 39.76 17.79
N GLN A 672 -2.40 40.41 18.74
CA GLN A 672 -1.89 41.55 19.50
C GLN A 672 -1.37 41.15 20.89
N SER A 673 -1.89 40.06 21.45
CA SER A 673 -1.43 39.54 22.74
C SER A 673 -1.55 38.02 22.77
N PHE A 674 -0.54 37.37 23.31
CA PHE A 674 -0.50 35.95 23.61
C PHE A 674 0.16 35.79 24.98
N SER A 675 -0.61 35.37 25.97
CA SER A 675 -0.12 35.20 27.35
C SER A 675 -0.60 33.89 27.94
N ILE A 676 0.23 33.32 28.81
CA ILE A 676 0.00 32.04 29.45
C ILE A 676 0.25 32.18 30.94
N HIS A 677 -0.68 31.67 31.74
CA HIS A 677 -0.54 31.59 33.17
C HIS A 677 -1.00 30.21 33.63
N GLY A 678 -0.15 29.49 34.36
CA GLY A 678 -0.49 28.18 34.89
C GLY A 678 -0.27 28.08 36.39
N ASP A 679 -1.07 27.27 37.05
CA ASP A 679 -0.83 26.77 38.40
C ASP A 679 -0.71 25.24 38.39
N SER A 680 -0.70 24.58 39.55
CA SER A 680 -0.54 23.12 39.63
C SER A 680 -1.70 22.33 39.00
N GLN A 681 -2.88 22.92 38.83
CA GLN A 681 -4.12 22.26 38.39
C GLN A 681 -4.65 22.77 37.06
N GLN A 682 -4.34 24.01 36.68
CA GLN A 682 -4.93 24.67 35.53
C GLN A 682 -3.88 25.43 34.72
N LEU A 683 -4.10 25.50 33.41
CA LEU A 683 -3.37 26.35 32.47
C LEU A 683 -4.36 27.25 31.75
N ASP A 684 -4.08 28.54 31.78
CA ASP A 684 -4.88 29.58 31.16
C ASP A 684 -4.07 30.18 30.00
N VAL A 685 -4.65 30.19 28.81
CA VAL A 685 -4.07 30.80 27.62
C VAL A 685 -4.99 31.89 27.11
N PHE A 686 -4.49 33.13 27.09
CA PHE A 686 -5.22 34.30 26.58
C PHE A 686 -4.60 34.75 25.25
N VAL A 687 -5.44 34.85 24.23
CA VAL A 687 -5.05 35.32 22.89
C VAL A 687 -5.99 36.46 22.49
N ALA A 688 -5.44 37.65 22.31
CA ALA A 688 -6.17 38.80 21.76
C ALA A 688 -5.73 39.03 20.32
N THR A 689 -6.69 39.17 19.42
CA THR A 689 -6.48 39.60 18.04
C THR A 689 -7.06 41.01 17.86
N SER A 690 -6.80 41.63 16.71
CA SER A 690 -7.41 42.92 16.37
C SER A 690 -8.95 42.90 16.32
N GLN A 691 -9.58 41.72 16.27
CA GLN A 691 -11.04 41.55 16.13
C GLN A 691 -11.69 40.78 17.29
N HIS A 692 -10.96 39.86 17.93
CA HIS A 692 -11.53 38.89 18.87
C HIS A 692 -10.62 38.67 20.08
N ALA A 693 -11.21 38.22 21.19
CA ALA A 693 -10.47 37.76 22.36
C ALA A 693 -10.83 36.31 22.69
N TYR A 694 -9.82 35.48 22.93
CA TYR A 694 -9.96 34.08 23.27
C TYR A 694 -9.30 33.79 24.61
N ALA A 695 -9.98 33.06 25.48
CA ALA A 695 -9.41 32.48 26.69
C ALA A 695 -9.64 30.97 26.70
N THR A 696 -8.56 30.19 26.85
CA THR A 696 -8.62 28.72 26.91
C THR A 696 -8.12 28.26 28.27
N TYR A 697 -8.91 27.44 28.94
CA TYR A 697 -8.63 26.85 30.24
C TYR A 697 -8.48 25.34 30.08
N LEU A 698 -7.36 24.79 30.51
CA LEU A 698 -7.04 23.36 30.48
C LEU A 698 -6.67 22.88 31.88
N TRP A 699 -7.05 21.65 32.24
CA TRP A 699 -6.76 21.09 33.56
C TRP A 699 -5.74 19.95 33.53
N THR A 700 -4.87 19.95 34.53
CA THR A 700 -3.75 19.03 34.71
C THR A 700 -4.23 17.70 35.32
N GLY A 701 -4.68 16.77 34.46
CA GLY A 701 -4.98 15.38 34.83
C GLY A 701 -6.48 15.03 34.90
N GLU A 702 -6.78 13.75 35.19
CA GLU A 702 -8.13 13.26 35.44
C GLU A 702 -8.47 13.35 36.93
N THR A 703 -8.52 14.55 37.51
CA THR A 703 -8.89 14.69 38.92
C THR A 703 -10.35 14.28 39.16
N THR A 704 -10.58 13.52 40.22
CA THR A 704 -11.89 13.12 40.71
C THR A 704 -12.69 14.36 41.13
N GLY A 705 -13.67 14.75 40.32
CA GLY A 705 -14.56 15.90 40.58
C GLY A 705 -14.57 16.96 39.48
N GLN A 706 -13.58 17.00 38.58
CA GLN A 706 -13.58 17.91 37.44
C GLN A 706 -14.27 17.27 36.22
N SER A 707 -15.31 17.94 35.73
CA SER A 707 -16.21 17.43 34.68
C SER A 707 -15.76 17.73 33.26
N ALA A 708 -14.69 18.52 33.04
CA ALA A 708 -14.29 18.98 31.71
C ALA A 708 -12.82 18.84 31.34
N PHE A 709 -12.57 18.64 30.04
CA PHE A 709 -11.25 18.59 29.42
C PHE A 709 -10.69 19.99 29.17
N ALA A 710 -11.53 20.88 28.64
CA ALA A 710 -11.19 22.25 28.32
C ALA A 710 -12.42 23.17 28.38
N GLN A 711 -12.19 24.45 28.62
CA GLN A 711 -13.18 25.52 28.45
C GLN A 711 -12.57 26.59 27.55
N VAL A 712 -13.32 27.03 26.53
CA VAL A 712 -12.95 28.14 25.65
C VAL A 712 -13.97 29.25 25.82
N ILE A 713 -13.49 30.49 25.98
CA ILE A 713 -14.30 31.70 25.90
C ILE A 713 -13.86 32.42 24.64
N ALA A 714 -14.72 32.46 23.62
CA ALA A 714 -14.51 33.23 22.40
C ALA A 714 -15.42 34.48 22.47
N ASP A 715 -14.82 35.64 22.67
CA ASP A 715 -15.49 36.91 23.00
C ASP A 715 -16.44 36.78 24.20
N ARG A 716 -17.74 36.55 23.95
CA ARG A 716 -18.76 36.35 24.99
C ARG A 716 -19.29 34.91 25.06
N GLN A 717 -18.87 34.06 24.14
CA GLN A 717 -19.36 32.70 24.02
C GLN A 717 -18.51 31.74 24.83
N LYS A 718 -19.12 31.14 25.85
CA LYS A 718 -18.52 30.06 26.64
C LYS A 718 -18.79 28.72 25.97
N ILE A 719 -17.72 27.99 25.66
CA ILE A 719 -17.74 26.66 25.05
C ILE A 719 -17.06 25.70 26.01
N LEU A 720 -17.80 24.66 26.44
CA LEU A 720 -17.30 23.66 27.37
C LEU A 720 -17.09 22.33 26.65
N PHE A 721 -15.90 21.78 26.78
CA PHE A 721 -15.55 20.44 26.31
C PHE A 721 -15.51 19.51 27.51
N ASP A 722 -16.69 19.01 27.89
CA ASP A 722 -16.85 18.13 29.04
C ASP A 722 -16.51 16.66 28.72
N ARG A 723 -16.53 15.78 29.74
CA ARG A 723 -16.25 14.35 29.56
C ARG A 723 -17.23 13.61 28.64
N SER A 724 -18.37 14.19 28.25
CA SER A 724 -19.20 13.60 27.19
C SER A 724 -18.50 13.57 25.83
N SER A 725 -17.49 14.42 25.64
CA SER A 725 -16.63 14.46 24.46
C SER A 725 -15.51 13.40 24.48
N ALA A 726 -15.46 12.55 25.51
CA ALA A 726 -14.48 11.48 25.61
C ALA A 726 -14.78 10.37 24.60
N ILE A 727 -13.74 9.92 23.89
CA ILE A 727 -13.82 8.76 23.02
C ILE A 727 -13.71 7.50 23.90
N LYS A 728 -14.67 6.60 23.75
CA LYS A 728 -14.68 5.30 24.44
C LYS A 728 -13.97 4.27 23.56
N SER A 729 -13.08 3.48 24.15
CA SER A 729 -12.51 2.32 23.47
C SER A 729 -13.54 1.19 23.42
N THR A 730 -13.81 0.68 22.22
CA THR A 730 -14.68 -0.47 21.99
C THR A 730 -13.86 -1.65 21.48
N THR A 731 -14.10 -2.82 22.05
CA THR A 731 -13.48 -4.06 21.59
C THR A 731 -14.38 -4.73 20.56
N VAL A 732 -13.87 -4.95 19.36
CA VAL A 732 -14.59 -5.68 18.31
C VAL A 732 -14.43 -7.18 18.56
N PRO A 733 -15.52 -7.97 18.59
CA PRO A 733 -15.44 -9.42 18.78
C PRO A 733 -14.74 -10.10 17.60
N GLU A 734 -14.21 -11.30 17.84
CA GLU A 734 -13.72 -12.16 16.75
C GLU A 734 -14.89 -12.56 15.83
N VAL A 735 -14.63 -12.62 14.53
CA VAL A 735 -15.63 -13.08 13.55
C VAL A 735 -15.94 -14.55 13.84
N LYS A 736 -17.23 -14.84 14.05
CA LYS A 736 -17.70 -16.21 14.34
C LYS A 736 -17.48 -17.10 13.13
N ASP A 737 -17.11 -18.36 13.39
CA ASP A 737 -16.92 -19.39 12.36
C ASP A 737 -15.96 -18.97 11.23
N TYR A 738 -14.96 -18.15 11.56
CA TYR A 738 -14.01 -17.56 10.60
C TYR A 738 -13.38 -18.59 9.64
N ALA A 739 -13.05 -19.79 10.14
CA ALA A 739 -12.49 -20.86 9.32
C ALA A 739 -13.51 -21.46 8.34
N ALA A 740 -14.76 -21.58 8.76
CA ALA A 740 -15.84 -22.12 7.94
C ALA A 740 -16.22 -21.15 6.81
N ILE A 741 -16.15 -19.83 7.04
CA ILE A 741 -16.40 -18.82 6.00
C ILE A 741 -15.42 -19.01 4.84
N VAL A 742 -14.12 -19.13 5.14
CA VAL A 742 -13.10 -19.36 4.10
C VAL A 742 -13.31 -20.69 3.39
N GLU A 743 -13.58 -21.77 4.14
CA GLU A 743 -13.79 -23.09 3.54
C GLU A 743 -15.02 -23.13 2.62
N GLN A 744 -16.10 -22.42 2.99
CA GLN A 744 -17.29 -22.30 2.15
C GLN A 744 -16.97 -21.59 0.84
N ASN A 745 -16.31 -20.43 0.88
CA ASN A 745 -15.92 -19.69 -0.33
C ASN A 745 -14.97 -20.50 -1.23
N LEU A 746 -14.09 -21.32 -0.64
CA LEU A 746 -13.23 -22.23 -1.41
C LEU A 746 -14.00 -23.33 -2.16
N GLN A 747 -15.27 -23.61 -1.85
CA GLN A 747 -16.05 -24.59 -2.63
C GLN A 747 -16.61 -24.01 -3.95
N HIS A 748 -16.67 -22.68 -4.09
CA HIS A 748 -17.35 -22.01 -5.21
C HIS A 748 -16.61 -22.16 -6.54
N PHE A 749 -15.27 -22.18 -6.53
CA PHE A 749 -14.49 -22.23 -7.78
C PHE A 749 -14.45 -23.63 -8.41
N LYS A 750 -14.54 -24.70 -7.61
CA LYS A 750 -14.40 -26.08 -8.10
C LYS A 750 -15.42 -26.47 -9.19
N PRO A 751 -16.73 -26.16 -9.07
CA PRO A 751 -17.70 -26.41 -10.14
C PRO A 751 -17.37 -25.73 -11.47
N VAL A 752 -16.77 -24.54 -11.44
CA VAL A 752 -16.37 -23.79 -12.66
C VAL A 752 -15.28 -24.54 -13.42
N PHE A 753 -14.29 -25.06 -12.70
CA PHE A 753 -13.23 -25.90 -13.27
C PHE A 753 -13.79 -27.21 -13.86
N GLN A 754 -14.70 -27.87 -13.15
CA GLN A 754 -15.37 -29.09 -13.63
C GLN A 754 -16.21 -28.83 -14.90
N LEU A 755 -16.85 -27.66 -15.00
CA LEU A 755 -17.60 -27.27 -16.19
C LEU A 755 -16.67 -27.09 -17.40
N LEU A 756 -15.53 -26.41 -17.22
CA LEU A 756 -14.54 -26.24 -18.30
C LEU A 756 -13.95 -27.57 -18.75
N GLU A 757 -13.59 -28.45 -17.81
CA GLU A 757 -13.12 -29.80 -18.13
C GLU A 757 -14.13 -30.54 -19.02
N LYS A 758 -15.41 -30.52 -18.62
CA LYS A 758 -16.51 -31.12 -19.39
C LYS A 758 -16.66 -30.51 -20.79
N GLN A 759 -16.56 -29.18 -20.91
CA GLN A 759 -16.61 -28.49 -22.21
C GLN A 759 -15.44 -28.90 -23.10
N ILE A 760 -14.22 -28.94 -22.57
CA ILE A 760 -13.03 -29.35 -23.33
C ILE A 760 -13.21 -30.79 -23.81
N LEU A 761 -13.46 -31.75 -22.91
CA LEU A 761 -13.69 -33.17 -23.23
C LEU A 761 -14.78 -33.37 -24.30
N SER A 762 -15.82 -32.53 -24.30
CA SER A 762 -16.87 -32.57 -25.32
C SER A 762 -16.40 -32.15 -26.73
N ARG A 763 -15.48 -31.18 -26.83
CA ARG A 763 -14.90 -30.71 -28.10
C ARG A 763 -13.84 -31.68 -28.67
N VAL A 764 -13.21 -32.50 -27.81
CA VAL A 764 -12.12 -33.41 -28.20
C VAL A 764 -12.57 -34.65 -29.03
N ARG A 765 -13.81 -34.73 -29.49
CA ARG A 765 -14.31 -35.92 -30.24
C ARG A 765 -13.73 -36.12 -31.67
N ASN A 766 -12.64 -35.43 -32.04
CA ASN A 766 -11.87 -35.63 -33.27
C ASN A 766 -10.45 -36.17 -32.96
N THR A 767 -10.07 -37.31 -33.55
CA THR A 767 -9.01 -38.22 -33.09
C THR A 767 -7.56 -37.70 -33.11
N ALA A 768 -7.20 -36.72 -33.95
CA ALA A 768 -5.83 -36.18 -33.99
C ALA A 768 -5.60 -35.00 -33.02
N SER A 769 -6.65 -34.20 -32.75
CA SER A 769 -6.64 -33.14 -31.72
C SER A 769 -6.72 -33.73 -30.32
N PHE A 770 -7.16 -34.99 -30.20
CA PHE A 770 -7.42 -35.64 -28.93
C PHE A 770 -6.19 -35.88 -28.08
N ARG A 771 -5.08 -36.35 -28.65
CA ARG A 771 -3.86 -36.63 -27.89
C ARG A 771 -3.26 -35.36 -27.29
N LYS A 772 -3.10 -34.30 -28.10
CA LYS A 772 -2.54 -33.00 -27.65
C LYS A 772 -3.43 -32.31 -26.61
N THR A 773 -4.75 -32.46 -26.70
CA THR A 773 -5.70 -31.86 -25.73
C THR A 773 -5.78 -32.68 -24.45
N ALA A 774 -5.72 -34.01 -24.54
CA ALA A 774 -5.65 -34.90 -23.38
C ALA A 774 -4.31 -34.75 -22.63
N GLU A 775 -3.19 -34.57 -23.33
CA GLU A 775 -1.88 -34.23 -22.74
C GLU A 775 -1.90 -32.89 -21.97
N ARG A 776 -2.68 -31.90 -22.43
CA ARG A 776 -2.89 -30.62 -21.72
C ARG A 776 -3.76 -30.77 -20.48
N LEU A 777 -4.81 -31.61 -20.53
CA LEU A 777 -5.75 -31.84 -19.43
C LEU A 777 -5.20 -32.76 -18.32
N LEU A 778 -4.36 -33.73 -18.67
CA LEU A 778 -3.99 -34.86 -17.81
C LEU A 778 -2.49 -34.87 -17.46
N ARG A 779 -1.84 -33.72 -17.37
CA ARG A 779 -0.38 -33.64 -17.19
C ARG A 779 0.05 -34.10 -15.79
N PHE A 780 0.01 -35.40 -15.53
CA PHE A 780 0.45 -35.99 -14.28
C PHE A 780 1.98 -35.91 -14.16
N SER A 781 2.48 -35.85 -12.92
CA SER A 781 3.92 -35.90 -12.64
C SER A 781 4.59 -37.22 -13.08
N ASP A 782 3.80 -38.27 -13.35
CA ASP A 782 4.26 -39.54 -13.93
C ASP A 782 3.79 -39.67 -15.40
N LYS A 783 4.76 -39.67 -16.32
CA LYS A 783 4.51 -39.84 -17.77
C LYS A 783 3.80 -41.14 -18.10
N ARG A 784 4.03 -42.21 -17.32
CA ARG A 784 3.45 -43.53 -17.55
C ARG A 784 1.96 -43.55 -17.19
N GLN A 785 1.58 -42.87 -16.10
CA GLN A 785 0.18 -42.70 -15.71
C GLN A 785 -0.58 -41.79 -16.68
N THR A 786 0.10 -40.77 -17.20
CA THR A 786 -0.45 -39.88 -18.24
C THR A 786 -0.76 -40.66 -19.52
N GLU A 787 0.19 -41.47 -20.02
CA GLU A 787 -0.02 -42.34 -21.18
C GLU A 787 -1.12 -43.39 -20.91
N GLU A 788 -1.13 -44.07 -19.76
CA GLU A 788 -2.19 -45.05 -19.43
C GLU A 788 -3.59 -44.41 -19.31
N ALA A 789 -3.69 -43.19 -18.76
CA ALA A 789 -4.96 -42.48 -18.67
C ALA A 789 -5.45 -42.00 -20.04
N ILE A 790 -4.54 -41.46 -20.87
CA ILE A 790 -4.82 -41.09 -22.26
C ILE A 790 -5.29 -42.32 -23.04
N ASP A 791 -4.59 -43.46 -22.92
CA ASP A 791 -4.94 -44.71 -23.61
C ASP A 791 -6.26 -45.30 -23.12
N ARG A 792 -6.60 -45.21 -21.84
CA ARG A 792 -7.93 -45.62 -21.33
C ARG A 792 -9.05 -44.77 -21.90
N ILE A 793 -8.89 -43.44 -21.94
CA ILE A 793 -9.93 -42.56 -22.49
C ILE A 793 -10.02 -42.77 -24.02
N PHE A 794 -8.90 -43.01 -24.68
CA PHE A 794 -8.84 -43.35 -26.11
C PHE A 794 -9.52 -44.69 -26.41
N ALA A 795 -9.30 -45.73 -25.59
CA ALA A 795 -9.93 -47.04 -25.71
C ALA A 795 -11.45 -46.99 -25.52
N ILE A 796 -11.94 -46.20 -24.55
CA ILE A 796 -13.37 -46.00 -24.31
C ILE A 796 -14.02 -45.21 -25.48
N SER A 797 -13.31 -44.21 -26.02
CA SER A 797 -13.73 -43.47 -27.22
C SER A 797 -13.83 -44.37 -28.46
N GLN A 798 -12.85 -45.26 -28.67
CA GLN A 798 -12.88 -46.23 -29.77
C GLN A 798 -13.98 -47.28 -29.63
N GLN A 799 -14.25 -47.77 -28.41
CA GLN A 799 -15.37 -48.70 -28.14
C GLN A 799 -16.73 -48.10 -28.52
N GLN A 800 -16.92 -46.79 -28.35
CA GLN A 800 -18.15 -46.10 -28.78
C GLN A 800 -18.23 -45.89 -30.31
N GLN A 801 -17.11 -45.64 -31.01
CA GLN A 801 -17.09 -45.59 -32.47
C GLN A 801 -17.42 -46.94 -33.13
N GLN A 802 -17.01 -48.05 -32.52
CA GLN A 802 -17.37 -49.40 -32.98
C GLN A 802 -18.83 -49.75 -32.68
N GLN A 803 -19.40 -49.25 -31.58
CA GLN A 803 -20.83 -49.41 -31.27
C GLN A 803 -21.74 -48.50 -32.12
N SER A 804 -21.26 -47.34 -32.59
CA SER A 804 -22.03 -46.46 -33.48
C SER A 804 -22.06 -46.95 -34.94
N LYS A 805 -21.08 -47.75 -35.38
CA LYS A 805 -21.09 -48.41 -36.70
C LYS A 805 -21.91 -49.70 -36.76
N SER A 806 -22.28 -50.30 -35.62
CA SER A 806 -22.96 -51.60 -35.55
C SER A 806 -24.46 -51.56 -35.22
N LYS A 807 -25.11 -50.39 -35.17
CA LYS A 807 -26.57 -50.27 -34.93
C LYS A 807 -27.31 -49.40 -35.96
N LYS A 808 -27.42 -49.93 -37.19
CA LYS A 808 -28.64 -49.74 -38.02
C LYS A 808 -29.56 -50.94 -37.76
N ASN A 809 -30.26 -50.94 -36.63
CA ASN A 809 -31.61 -51.52 -36.45
C ASN A 809 -32.00 -51.59 -34.96
N ARG A 810 -33.24 -51.16 -34.69
CA ARG A 810 -34.07 -51.26 -33.47
C ARG A 810 -33.89 -50.22 -32.34
N ARG A 811 -34.93 -49.36 -32.29
CA ARG A 811 -35.69 -48.76 -31.18
C ARG A 811 -34.99 -48.36 -29.87
N ALA A 812 -35.13 -47.05 -29.61
CA ALA A 812 -35.22 -46.29 -28.37
C ALA A 812 -35.14 -47.04 -27.02
N GLY A 813 -34.29 -46.51 -26.13
CA GLY A 813 -34.45 -46.63 -24.68
C GLY A 813 -33.19 -46.99 -23.89
N LYS A 814 -32.22 -46.05 -23.81
CA LYS A 814 -31.33 -45.77 -22.64
C LYS A 814 -30.16 -44.88 -23.09
N ARG A 815 -30.21 -43.58 -22.74
CA ARG A 815 -29.04 -42.69 -22.78
C ARG A 815 -28.07 -43.18 -21.70
N TYR A 816 -27.01 -43.90 -22.09
CA TYR A 816 -25.91 -44.23 -21.19
C TYR A 816 -25.06 -42.96 -20.96
N LYS A 817 -25.00 -42.53 -19.68
CA LYS A 817 -24.19 -41.42 -19.18
C LYS A 817 -22.70 -41.79 -19.28
N PHE A 818 -21.93 -41.04 -20.06
CA PHE A 818 -20.46 -41.05 -20.05
C PHE A 818 -19.86 -40.40 -18.79
N VAL A 819 -20.70 -39.77 -17.95
CA VAL A 819 -20.28 -38.72 -17.00
C VAL A 819 -19.87 -39.24 -15.62
N ASP A 820 -20.25 -40.47 -15.25
CA ASP A 820 -20.06 -40.97 -13.88
C ASP A 820 -18.81 -41.86 -13.70
N ALA A 821 -17.91 -41.94 -14.70
CA ALA A 821 -16.77 -42.89 -14.69
C ALA A 821 -15.37 -42.26 -14.84
N VAL A 822 -15.26 -40.93 -14.91
CA VAL A 822 -13.96 -40.25 -14.82
C VAL A 822 -13.70 -39.93 -13.34
N PRO A 823 -12.58 -40.36 -12.74
CA PRO A 823 -12.23 -39.97 -11.37
C PRO A 823 -12.23 -38.45 -11.23
N ASP A 824 -12.68 -37.89 -10.10
CA ASP A 824 -12.57 -36.45 -9.82
C ASP A 824 -11.07 -36.06 -9.82
N ILE A 825 -10.58 -35.57 -10.96
CA ILE A 825 -9.18 -35.22 -11.18
C ILE A 825 -8.75 -34.13 -10.19
N PHE A 826 -9.66 -33.21 -9.84
CA PHE A 826 -9.39 -32.16 -8.87
C PHE A 826 -9.25 -32.72 -7.45
N ALA A 827 -10.05 -33.72 -7.05
CA ALA A 827 -9.83 -34.39 -5.77
C ALA A 827 -8.46 -35.08 -5.69
N GLN A 828 -7.96 -35.66 -6.80
CA GLN A 828 -6.61 -36.23 -6.85
C GLN A 828 -5.52 -35.15 -6.79
N ILE A 829 -5.73 -34.03 -7.49
CA ILE A 829 -4.84 -32.85 -7.43
C ILE A 829 -4.75 -32.35 -5.99
N GLU A 830 -5.85 -32.25 -5.25
CA GLU A 830 -5.86 -31.80 -3.84
C GLU A 830 -5.11 -32.73 -2.89
N VAL A 831 -5.18 -34.05 -3.13
CA VAL A 831 -4.40 -35.02 -2.34
C VAL A 831 -2.89 -34.87 -2.61
N ASN A 832 -2.51 -34.58 -3.85
CA ASN A 832 -1.12 -34.34 -4.23
C ASN A 832 -0.61 -32.96 -3.77
N GLU A 833 -1.47 -31.94 -3.80
CA GLU A 833 -1.22 -30.60 -3.27
C GLU A 833 -0.82 -30.67 -1.79
N LYS A 834 -1.54 -31.42 -0.95
CA LYS A 834 -1.20 -31.58 0.47
C LYS A 834 0.25 -32.06 0.66
N LYS A 835 0.73 -32.97 -0.19
CA LYS A 835 2.11 -33.45 -0.16
C LYS A 835 3.11 -32.40 -0.66
N ILE A 836 2.77 -31.66 -1.71
CA ILE A 836 3.60 -30.57 -2.26
C ILE A 836 3.71 -29.43 -1.26
N ARG A 837 2.60 -29.00 -0.68
CA ARG A 837 2.53 -27.98 0.37
C ARG A 837 3.33 -28.37 1.60
N GLN A 838 3.23 -29.62 2.07
CA GLN A 838 4.07 -30.11 3.16
C GLN A 838 5.56 -30.06 2.80
N LYS A 839 5.95 -30.47 1.58
CA LYS A 839 7.34 -30.35 1.12
C LYS A 839 7.80 -28.90 1.06
N ALA A 840 7.01 -28.01 0.47
CA ALA A 840 7.31 -26.59 0.37
C ALA A 840 7.42 -25.93 1.75
N GLN A 841 6.53 -26.26 2.68
CA GLN A 841 6.61 -25.80 4.07
C GLN A 841 7.83 -26.34 4.81
N ILE A 842 8.23 -27.60 4.58
CA ILE A 842 9.45 -28.17 5.15
C ILE A 842 10.70 -27.51 4.56
N LEU A 843 10.71 -27.20 3.26
CA LEU A 843 11.78 -26.43 2.61
C LEU A 843 11.86 -25.00 3.15
N ALA A 844 10.72 -24.31 3.27
CA ALA A 844 10.61 -22.96 3.85
C ALA A 844 10.92 -22.91 5.36
N GLN A 845 10.86 -24.05 6.07
CA GLN A 845 11.30 -24.17 7.47
C GLN A 845 12.78 -24.55 7.60
N LYS A 846 13.38 -25.13 6.56
CA LYS A 846 14.82 -25.49 6.49
C LYS A 846 15.68 -24.35 5.99
N GLU A 847 15.15 -23.55 5.07
CA GLU A 847 15.62 -22.19 4.85
C GLU A 847 15.26 -21.40 6.12
N LEU A 848 16.25 -20.87 6.83
CA LEU A 848 15.98 -19.93 7.93
C LEU A 848 14.98 -18.89 7.41
N PRO A 849 13.92 -18.52 8.16
CA PRO A 849 13.06 -17.43 7.74
C PRO A 849 13.97 -16.24 7.49
N ILE A 850 14.09 -15.83 6.23
CA ILE A 850 14.81 -14.63 5.85
C ILE A 850 14.12 -13.53 6.63
N ASP A 851 14.85 -12.92 7.57
CA ASP A 851 14.36 -11.74 8.26
C ASP A 851 14.37 -10.61 7.24
N GLU A 852 13.24 -10.46 6.54
CA GLU A 852 13.04 -9.41 5.53
C GLU A 852 13.38 -8.02 6.11
N ASP A 853 13.30 -7.83 7.44
CA ASP A 853 13.66 -6.58 8.12
C ASP A 853 15.19 -6.37 8.23
N GLU A 854 16.01 -7.44 8.23
CA GLU A 854 17.47 -7.34 8.20
C GLU A 854 18.02 -7.17 6.77
N GLU A 855 17.41 -7.81 5.76
CA GLU A 855 17.93 -7.78 4.37
C GLU A 855 17.37 -6.63 3.52
N MET A 856 16.22 -6.02 3.87
CA MET A 856 15.71 -4.83 3.16
C MET A 856 16.40 -3.52 3.55
N LYS A 857 17.37 -3.55 4.46
CA LYS A 857 18.22 -2.40 4.80
C LYS A 857 19.06 -1.90 3.62
N ASP A 858 19.34 -2.75 2.63
CA ASP A 858 20.19 -2.45 1.47
C ASP A 858 19.46 -1.79 0.28
N LEU A 859 18.14 -1.56 0.36
CA LEU A 859 17.32 -1.00 -0.73
C LEU A 859 17.40 0.53 -0.92
N LEU A 860 18.42 1.18 -0.34
CA LEU A 860 18.62 2.64 -0.31
C LEU A 860 18.93 3.29 -1.68
N ASP A 861 18.52 2.74 -2.83
CA ASP A 861 19.04 3.21 -4.13
C ASP A 861 18.01 3.44 -5.27
N PHE A 862 16.72 3.58 -4.98
CA PHE A 862 15.69 3.93 -5.98
C PHE A 862 15.03 5.31 -5.82
N ALA A 863 15.45 6.27 -6.66
CA ALA A 863 14.62 7.40 -7.10
C ALA A 863 14.99 7.79 -8.54
N ASP A 864 13.98 8.14 -9.33
CA ASP A 864 14.11 8.58 -10.72
C ASP A 864 14.96 9.86 -10.84
N VAL A 865 16.05 9.79 -11.58
CA VAL A 865 16.79 10.98 -12.00
C VAL A 865 15.99 11.67 -13.10
N THR A 866 15.42 12.83 -12.79
CA THR A 866 14.94 13.79 -13.78
C THR A 866 16.07 14.14 -14.74
N TYR A 867 15.94 13.71 -16.00
CA TYR A 867 16.85 14.10 -17.07
C TYR A 867 16.74 15.61 -17.31
N GLU A 868 17.77 16.37 -16.90
CA GLU A 868 18.01 17.68 -17.49
C GLU A 868 18.30 17.50 -18.99
N LYS A 869 17.50 18.17 -19.82
CA LYS A 869 17.68 18.21 -21.28
C LYS A 869 19.08 18.74 -21.62
N HIS A 870 19.90 17.90 -22.25
CA HIS A 870 21.01 18.37 -23.09
C HIS A 870 20.44 19.21 -24.24
N LYS A 871 20.47 20.55 -24.09
CA LYS A 871 20.28 21.48 -25.21
C LYS A 871 21.61 21.63 -25.95
N ASN A 872 21.71 21.02 -27.12
CA ASN A 872 22.63 21.47 -28.15
C ASN A 872 22.09 22.79 -28.73
N GLY A 873 22.91 23.84 -28.70
CA GLY A 873 22.66 25.05 -29.50
C GLY A 873 23.37 26.32 -29.01
N GLY A 874 24.33 26.79 -29.80
CA GLY A 874 24.38 28.21 -30.18
C GLY A 874 25.10 29.19 -29.25
N LEU A 875 26.33 29.52 -29.65
CA LEU A 875 27.15 30.67 -29.28
C LEU A 875 26.35 32.00 -29.18
N MET A 876 26.32 32.67 -28.02
CA MET A 876 26.23 34.13 -27.91
C MET A 876 26.84 34.64 -26.59
N LYS A 877 27.75 35.61 -26.72
CA LYS A 877 28.49 36.30 -25.65
C LYS A 877 27.58 37.27 -24.87
N GLY A 878 27.72 37.30 -23.54
CA GLY A 878 27.19 38.35 -22.67
C GLY A 878 27.98 38.39 -21.36
N ARG A 879 28.47 39.57 -20.97
CA ARG A 879 29.58 39.82 -20.03
C ARG A 879 29.14 40.04 -18.56
N PHE A 880 30.03 39.61 -17.67
CA PHE A 880 30.41 40.14 -16.34
C PHE A 880 29.57 39.86 -15.08
N GLY A 881 30.27 39.33 -14.06
CA GLY A 881 29.86 39.32 -12.65
C GLY A 881 30.58 38.29 -11.79
N GLN A 882 31.92 38.28 -11.78
CA GLN A 882 32.71 37.36 -10.96
C GLN A 882 32.93 37.97 -9.56
N THR A 883 32.43 37.32 -8.51
CA THR A 883 32.89 37.59 -7.13
C THR A 883 33.06 36.28 -6.38
N ARG A 884 34.23 36.19 -5.78
CA ARG A 884 34.94 35.03 -5.25
C ARG A 884 34.31 34.60 -3.92
N MET A 885 33.85 33.35 -3.80
CA MET A 885 33.70 32.68 -2.50
C MET A 885 34.63 31.47 -2.45
N MET A 886 35.49 31.46 -1.44
CA MET A 886 36.51 30.46 -1.19
C MET A 886 35.86 29.16 -0.71
N THR A 887 36.00 28.09 -1.50
CA THR A 887 35.77 26.72 -1.02
C THR A 887 37.08 26.18 -0.45
N THR A 888 37.07 25.94 0.86
CA THR A 888 38.04 25.14 1.59
C THR A 888 38.02 23.69 1.07
N ARG A 889 39.20 23.19 0.67
CA ARG A 889 39.43 21.78 0.32
C ARG A 889 39.18 20.89 1.54
N SER A 890 38.07 20.16 1.58
CA SER A 890 37.91 18.97 2.42
C SER A 890 38.53 17.76 1.69
N ARG A 891 39.60 17.21 2.27
CA ARG A 891 40.24 15.96 1.83
C ARG A 891 39.27 14.79 1.98
N ALA A 892 39.06 14.02 0.91
CA ALA A 892 38.41 12.72 0.95
C ALA A 892 39.30 11.66 1.65
N PRO A 893 38.76 10.78 2.52
CA PRO A 893 39.51 9.70 3.15
C PRO A 893 39.31 8.38 2.40
N SER A 894 39.58 8.29 1.08
CA SER A 894 39.39 7.05 0.31
C SER A 894 40.66 6.22 0.10
N ALA A 895 41.85 6.84 0.15
CA ALA A 895 43.09 6.12 -0.17
C ALA A 895 43.61 5.16 0.94
N SER A 896 43.10 5.29 2.17
CA SER A 896 43.55 4.47 3.32
C SER A 896 42.78 3.15 3.46
N TYR A 897 41.49 3.14 3.09
CA TYR A 897 40.63 1.98 3.32
C TYR A 897 40.88 0.87 2.30
N THR A 898 41.10 1.23 1.04
CA THR A 898 41.41 0.28 -0.05
C THR A 898 42.72 -0.46 0.20
N LYS A 899 43.75 0.23 0.73
CA LYS A 899 45.02 -0.39 1.11
C LYS A 899 44.87 -1.34 2.31
N LEU A 900 44.10 -0.94 3.33
CA LEU A 900 43.84 -1.78 4.49
C LEU A 900 43.06 -3.04 4.09
N PHE A 901 42.05 -2.89 3.23
CA PHE A 901 41.26 -4.00 2.69
C PHE A 901 42.11 -4.98 1.88
N LEU A 902 43.03 -4.48 1.03
CA LEU A 902 43.92 -5.35 0.25
C LEU A 902 44.89 -6.12 1.16
N ILE A 903 45.48 -5.46 2.16
CA ILE A 903 46.40 -6.10 3.12
C ILE A 903 45.67 -7.18 3.92
N LEU A 904 44.42 -6.92 4.36
CA LEU A 904 43.63 -7.89 5.11
C LEU A 904 43.31 -9.13 4.27
N ASN A 905 42.89 -8.95 3.01
CA ASN A 905 42.56 -10.06 2.12
C ASN A 905 43.80 -10.89 1.74
N ILE A 906 44.95 -10.25 1.54
CA ILE A 906 46.22 -10.95 1.31
C ILE A 906 46.61 -11.77 2.56
N ALA A 907 46.45 -11.20 3.77
CA ALA A 907 46.73 -11.92 5.01
C ALA A 907 45.80 -13.13 5.21
N ILE A 908 44.50 -12.98 4.95
CA ILE A 908 43.51 -14.07 5.02
C ILE A 908 43.86 -15.18 4.02
N PHE A 909 44.26 -14.82 2.80
CA PHE A 909 44.69 -15.79 1.78
C PHE A 909 45.89 -16.62 2.27
N PHE A 910 46.92 -16.00 2.84
CA PHE A 910 48.08 -16.73 3.36
C PHE A 910 47.75 -17.61 4.57
N VAL A 911 46.80 -17.21 5.42
CA VAL A 911 46.32 -18.04 6.54
C VAL A 911 45.56 -19.26 6.02
N MET A 912 44.64 -19.07 5.07
CA MET A 912 43.90 -20.16 4.42
C MET A 912 44.83 -21.12 3.68
N LEU A 913 45.87 -20.58 3.02
CA LEU A 913 46.92 -21.34 2.36
C LEU A 913 47.70 -22.21 3.34
N ALA A 914 48.13 -21.65 4.48
CA ALA A 914 48.83 -22.39 5.52
C ALA A 914 47.95 -23.50 6.13
N MET A 915 46.65 -23.23 6.32
CA MET A 915 45.68 -24.23 6.78
C MET A 915 45.45 -25.35 5.75
N GLN A 916 45.39 -25.03 4.46
CA GLN A 916 45.24 -26.03 3.41
C GLN A 916 46.51 -26.89 3.25
N LEU A 917 47.71 -26.28 3.32
CA LEU A 917 48.98 -27.00 3.23
C LEU A 917 49.21 -27.94 4.43
N THR A 918 48.78 -27.54 5.63
CA THR A 918 48.83 -28.41 6.83
C THR A 918 47.80 -29.55 6.76
N TYR A 919 46.63 -29.33 6.17
CA TYR A 919 45.63 -30.38 5.97
C TYR A 919 46.05 -31.39 4.87
N PHE A 920 46.77 -30.93 3.84
CA PHE A 920 47.20 -31.76 2.69
C PHE A 920 48.46 -32.60 2.91
N GLN A 921 49.19 -32.43 4.01
CA GLN A 921 50.28 -33.34 4.40
C GLN A 921 49.80 -34.79 4.67
N ARG A 922 48.49 -35.04 4.71
CA ARG A 922 47.88 -36.37 4.93
C ARG A 922 47.23 -37.02 3.69
N ALA A 923 47.36 -36.45 2.49
CA ALA A 923 46.72 -37.00 1.28
C ALA A 923 47.69 -37.84 0.41
N GLN A 924 47.28 -39.07 0.08
CA GLN A 924 48.10 -40.16 -0.50
C GLN A 924 48.25 -40.17 -2.04
N SER A 925 48.17 -39.05 -2.77
CA SER A 925 48.47 -39.08 -4.21
C SER A 925 49.24 -37.88 -4.77
N LEU A 926 50.31 -38.18 -5.52
CA LEU A 926 51.23 -37.22 -6.13
C LEU A 926 50.55 -36.28 -7.15
N HIS A 927 49.40 -36.69 -7.69
CA HIS A 927 48.66 -35.96 -8.73
C HIS A 927 47.82 -34.83 -8.13
N GLY A 928 47.20 -35.05 -6.97
CA GLY A 928 46.44 -34.02 -6.26
C GLY A 928 47.34 -32.87 -5.77
N GLN A 929 48.55 -33.19 -5.33
CA GLN A 929 49.54 -32.18 -4.92
C GLN A 929 49.96 -31.28 -6.10
N ARG A 930 50.20 -31.85 -7.28
CA ARG A 930 50.58 -31.05 -8.48
C ARG A 930 49.47 -30.11 -8.94
N CYS A 931 48.21 -30.54 -8.87
CA CYS A 931 47.07 -29.70 -9.23
C CYS A 931 46.90 -28.55 -8.22
N LEU A 932 47.06 -28.83 -6.92
CA LEU A 932 47.02 -27.82 -5.88
C LEU A 932 48.14 -26.78 -6.06
N TYR A 933 49.39 -27.21 -6.28
CA TYR A 933 50.50 -26.28 -6.52
C TYR A 933 50.30 -25.43 -7.78
N ALA A 934 49.67 -25.96 -8.83
CA ALA A 934 49.36 -25.20 -10.03
C ALA A 934 48.31 -24.11 -9.78
N VAL A 935 47.24 -24.41 -9.02
CA VAL A 935 46.22 -23.43 -8.63
C VAL A 935 46.82 -22.35 -7.74
N LEU A 936 47.66 -22.72 -6.77
CA LEU A 936 48.33 -21.78 -5.88
C LEU A 936 49.29 -20.84 -6.61
N LEU A 937 49.97 -21.33 -7.64
CA LEU A 937 50.84 -20.50 -8.47
C LEU A 937 50.02 -19.47 -9.26
N ILE A 938 48.87 -19.87 -9.81
CA ILE A 938 47.96 -18.98 -10.57
C ILE A 938 47.40 -17.89 -9.65
N ASP A 939 46.89 -18.26 -8.48
CA ASP A 939 46.33 -17.30 -7.52
C ASP A 939 47.41 -16.31 -7.02
N SER A 940 48.62 -16.80 -6.77
CA SER A 940 49.76 -15.94 -6.38
C SER A 940 50.11 -14.94 -7.49
N CYS A 941 50.09 -15.36 -8.76
CA CYS A 941 50.30 -14.47 -9.90
C CYS A 941 49.20 -13.40 -10.02
N ILE A 942 47.94 -13.77 -9.80
CA ILE A 942 46.81 -12.83 -9.83
C ILE A 942 46.94 -11.77 -8.73
N LEU A 943 47.31 -12.19 -7.51
CA LEU A 943 47.51 -11.28 -6.39
C LEU A 943 48.69 -10.32 -6.61
N LEU A 944 49.81 -10.81 -7.17
CA LEU A 944 50.95 -9.97 -7.56
C LEU A 944 50.58 -8.96 -8.64
N TRP A 945 49.71 -9.35 -9.59
CA TRP A 945 49.25 -8.47 -10.66
C TRP A 945 48.32 -7.36 -10.14
N LEU A 946 47.41 -7.71 -9.23
CA LEU A 946 46.54 -6.74 -8.54
C LEU A 946 47.34 -5.77 -7.66
N TYR A 947 48.34 -6.27 -6.93
CA TYR A 947 49.23 -5.43 -6.12
C TYR A 947 50.06 -4.47 -6.99
N SER A 948 50.63 -4.96 -8.10
CA SER A 948 51.40 -4.15 -9.03
C SER A 948 50.55 -3.05 -9.69
N SER A 949 49.33 -3.39 -10.11
CA SER A 949 48.37 -2.47 -10.73
C SER A 949 47.93 -1.34 -9.79
N CYS A 950 47.67 -1.64 -8.51
CA CYS A 950 47.36 -0.60 -7.51
C CYS A 950 48.58 0.22 -7.03
N SER A 951 49.82 -0.17 -7.36
CA SER A 951 51.00 0.64 -7.01
C SER A 951 51.28 1.79 -7.97
N GLN A 952 50.75 1.73 -9.21
CA GLN A 952 51.10 2.66 -10.29
C GLN A 952 50.00 3.66 -10.68
N SER A 953 48.77 3.51 -10.19
CA SER A 953 47.67 4.47 -10.42
C SER A 953 46.84 4.63 -9.15
N GLN A 954 46.23 5.79 -8.94
CA GLN A 954 45.32 6.01 -7.82
C GLN A 954 44.15 5.02 -7.90
N CYS A 955 44.24 3.93 -7.14
CA CYS A 955 43.11 3.15 -6.65
C CYS A 955 42.28 4.03 -5.68
#